data_AF-A0A1J3GF99-F1
#
_entry.id   AF-A0A1J3GF99-F1
#
_cell.length_a   1.000
_cell.length_b   1.000
_cell.length_c   1.000
_cell.angle_alpha   90.00
_cell.angle_beta   90.00
_cell.angle_gamma   90.00
#
_symmetry.space_group_name_H-M   'P 1'
#
loop_
_entity.id
_entity.type
_entity.pdbx_description
1 polymer ?
#
loop_
_entity_poly.entity_id
_entity_poly.type
_entity_poly.pdbx_seq_one_letter_code
_entity_poly.pdbx_strand_id
1 'polypeptide(L)'
;CVKPNNLLKPSIFENQNVLQQLRCGGMMEAIRICRAGYPARKHFDEFLDRFSILASVTLDKRSDEKAACKKLLETVGLKRYQIGKTKVFLKAGQMAELDARRTEVLGRAARIIQSKFRSYLLLKAATNLQAVCRGQLARHRFEDLRRKVAAALKIQRALRIYLDRKSFTEAVVTIQSGFRGMAARHVLRRKTKSTIVIQRHCRKFVAESHYKKLKKAVITTQSAWRARLARKELRELKMAARETGALQAAKSKLEKQVEELTWRLQLEKRMRVDVEESKTQENTKLQLALEEIQLQFKETKVSLLKEVEAAKRTAETVPLVKEVPVVDTELMDKLKSENEKLKSLVSSLEQKIDETEKRFKETSKISEERLKQALDAEAKIVHLKTAMHKLEETLEDVKYENEILKKSVSSTPVKTASGRFLSTPVKGAEFTTPAKIQESGSDTKSRGSHIDPQHEDVDALINCITKNVGFSQGKPVAAFTIYKCLLHWKSFEAEKTNLFDRLVQIIGSAIKNEDDNANLAYWLSNTSTLLFMLQQSLKSGGTGATPLRKSPSLVRWMTKGFRSPAAEAIRPVDAKDPALHFKQQLAAYVENIIGIIWDNLKKELNTFLTLCIQAPKAFKGNALICITTANYWQGIIESLDAVLSTLKDNFVPSVLIQKIFSQAFSLINVQLCNSLVTRPDNCSFINGEYVKSGLEKLEKWCSEAKEEYAGSSWDELKHTRQAIGFLLIHKKYKISYDQIANDLCPILRIQQHFKLCTLYKDEIYNTKSVSQDVISSMTGVMTDSSDFLLKDDSSNSISFLIDDLSSSMQDKDFAQVKPAEELLENPAFIFLL
;
A
#
# COMPACT_ATOMS: atom_id res chain seq x y z
N CYS A 1 -21.71 100.04 83.00
CA CYS A 1 -20.78 99.13 83.72
C CYS A 1 -21.36 98.77 85.08
N VAL A 2 -20.85 97.74 85.75
CA VAL A 2 -21.27 97.33 87.10
C VAL A 2 -20.03 97.14 87.96
N LYS A 3 -20.01 97.72 89.18
CA LYS A 3 -18.93 97.59 90.17
C LYS A 3 -19.12 96.27 90.93
N PRO A 4 -18.22 95.27 90.80
CA PRO A 4 -18.45 93.93 91.36
C PRO A 4 -18.28 93.87 92.89
N ASN A 5 -17.45 94.74 93.47
CA ASN A 5 -17.24 94.87 94.91
C ASN A 5 -16.82 96.29 95.27
N ASN A 6 -17.04 96.72 96.50
CA ASN A 6 -16.75 98.09 96.90
C ASN A 6 -15.25 98.39 97.07
N LEU A 7 -14.45 97.37 97.38
CA LEU A 7 -13.00 97.43 97.59
C LEU A 7 -12.16 97.54 96.31
N LEU A 8 -12.78 97.50 95.13
CA LEU A 8 -12.13 97.51 93.80
C LEU A 8 -11.08 96.39 93.59
N LYS A 9 -11.17 95.27 94.31
CA LYS A 9 -10.25 94.13 94.18
C LYS A 9 -10.73 93.11 93.13
N PRO A 10 -9.83 92.42 92.41
CA PRO A 10 -10.22 91.32 91.52
C PRO A 10 -10.84 90.14 92.30
N SER A 11 -11.61 89.31 91.60
CA SER A 11 -12.21 88.05 92.11
C SER A 11 -13.18 88.14 93.31
N ILE A 12 -13.45 89.33 93.85
CA ILE A 12 -14.50 89.55 94.87
C ILE A 12 -15.80 90.00 94.18
N PHE A 13 -16.92 89.33 94.48
CA PHE A 13 -18.23 89.64 93.90
C PHE A 13 -19.31 89.78 94.99
N GLU A 14 -19.66 91.01 95.31
CA GLU A 14 -20.66 91.37 96.32
C GLU A 14 -22.06 91.28 95.70
N ASN A 15 -22.63 90.08 95.69
CA ASN A 15 -23.96 89.77 95.11
C ASN A 15 -25.04 90.83 95.39
N GLN A 16 -25.13 91.32 96.63
CA GLN A 16 -26.11 92.33 97.02
C GLN A 16 -25.83 93.69 96.37
N ASN A 17 -24.58 94.18 96.36
CA ASN A 17 -24.22 95.45 95.73
C ASN A 17 -24.37 95.40 94.20
N VAL A 18 -24.12 94.24 93.58
CA VAL A 18 -24.38 94.04 92.15
C VAL A 18 -25.89 94.01 91.85
N LEU A 19 -26.69 93.27 92.63
CA LEU A 19 -28.15 93.26 92.47
C LEU A 19 -28.78 94.63 92.75
N GLN A 20 -28.24 95.40 93.69
CA GLN A 20 -28.64 96.79 93.96
C GLN A 20 -28.39 97.66 92.72
N GLN A 21 -27.18 97.62 92.14
CA GLN A 21 -26.86 98.34 90.90
C GLN A 21 -27.74 97.91 89.71
N LEU A 22 -28.02 96.62 89.56
CA LEU A 22 -28.89 96.09 88.50
C LEU A 22 -30.37 96.49 88.68
N ARG A 23 -30.82 96.76 89.91
CA ARG A 23 -32.15 97.34 90.21
C ARG A 23 -32.17 98.85 89.97
N CYS A 24 -31.24 99.60 90.57
CA CYS A 24 -31.16 101.06 90.47
C CYS A 24 -30.89 101.53 89.04
N GLY A 25 -30.03 100.83 88.29
CA GLY A 25 -29.79 101.07 86.87
C GLY A 25 -30.89 100.51 85.94
N GLY A 26 -32.06 100.15 86.47
CA GLY A 26 -33.23 99.68 85.71
C GLY A 26 -33.06 98.33 85.00
N MET A 27 -31.87 97.71 84.99
CA MET A 27 -31.58 96.54 84.15
C MET A 27 -32.45 95.32 84.50
N MET A 28 -32.77 95.09 85.78
CA MET A 28 -33.70 94.03 86.17
C MET A 28 -35.11 94.25 85.61
N GLU A 29 -35.56 95.51 85.54
CA GLU A 29 -36.86 95.88 84.96
C GLU A 29 -36.82 95.82 83.43
N ALA A 30 -35.74 96.28 82.81
CA ALA A 30 -35.51 96.12 81.37
C ALA A 30 -35.52 94.63 80.97
N ILE A 31 -34.89 93.73 81.75
CA ILE A 31 -34.94 92.28 81.53
C ILE A 31 -36.37 91.73 81.73
N ARG A 32 -37.11 92.22 82.75
CA ARG A 32 -38.52 91.85 82.99
C ARG A 32 -39.39 92.26 81.79
N ILE A 33 -39.29 93.50 81.33
CA ILE A 33 -39.98 94.05 80.16
C ILE A 33 -39.58 93.30 78.87
N CYS A 34 -38.29 93.02 78.65
CA CYS A 34 -37.83 92.25 77.49
C CYS A 34 -38.35 90.80 77.48
N ARG A 35 -38.55 90.18 78.65
CA ARG A 35 -39.18 88.84 78.77
C ARG A 35 -40.71 88.90 78.66
N ALA A 36 -41.33 90.01 79.09
CA ALA A 36 -42.76 90.29 78.92
C ALA A 36 -43.13 90.62 77.46
N GLY A 37 -42.24 91.29 76.72
CA GLY A 37 -42.31 91.50 75.27
C GLY A 37 -41.71 90.34 74.45
N TYR A 38 -41.39 90.62 73.19
CA TYR A 38 -40.69 89.69 72.28
C TYR A 38 -39.32 90.29 71.92
N PRO A 39 -38.20 89.75 72.44
CA PRO A 39 -36.87 90.30 72.21
C PRO A 39 -36.30 89.90 70.86
N ALA A 40 -36.58 88.69 70.38
CA ALA A 40 -36.17 88.23 69.05
C ALA A 40 -37.28 88.51 68.04
N ARG A 41 -36.92 89.24 66.97
CA ARG A 41 -37.82 89.70 65.90
C ARG A 41 -37.11 89.50 64.57
N LYS A 42 -37.68 88.72 63.66
CA LYS A 42 -37.06 88.37 62.36
C LYS A 42 -38.06 88.54 61.23
N HIS A 43 -37.62 89.03 60.07
CA HIS A 43 -38.46 89.01 58.86
C HIS A 43 -38.68 87.55 58.41
N PHE A 44 -39.68 87.32 57.57
CA PHE A 44 -40.09 85.95 57.20
C PHE A 44 -39.04 85.26 56.32
N ASP A 45 -38.51 85.96 55.32
CA ASP A 45 -37.31 85.60 54.54
C ASP A 45 -36.12 85.13 55.41
N GLU A 46 -35.60 85.98 56.30
CA GLU A 46 -34.42 85.69 57.13
C GLU A 46 -34.67 84.52 58.11
N PHE A 47 -35.94 84.31 58.48
CA PHE A 47 -36.36 83.19 59.31
C PHE A 47 -36.44 81.88 58.52
N LEU A 48 -36.99 81.91 57.29
CA LEU A 48 -37.11 80.74 56.42
C LEU A 48 -35.76 80.28 55.88
N ASP A 49 -34.89 81.19 55.41
CA ASP A 49 -33.54 80.85 54.94
C ASP A 49 -32.71 80.18 56.04
N ARG A 50 -32.87 80.64 57.29
CA ARG A 50 -32.17 80.03 58.43
C ARG A 50 -32.78 78.69 58.83
N PHE A 51 -34.10 78.58 58.97
CA PHE A 51 -34.76 77.46 59.66
C PHE A 51 -35.56 76.50 58.78
N SER A 52 -35.69 76.74 57.47
CA SER A 52 -36.40 75.84 56.53
C SER A 52 -35.98 74.38 56.63
N ILE A 53 -34.69 74.10 56.88
CA ILE A 53 -34.13 72.76 57.09
C ILE A 53 -34.75 71.99 58.29
N LEU A 54 -35.49 72.66 59.18
CA LEU A 54 -36.26 72.01 60.25
C LEU A 54 -37.59 71.41 59.77
N ALA A 55 -38.10 71.84 58.61
CA ALA A 55 -39.28 71.27 57.97
C ALA A 55 -38.85 70.22 56.93
N SER A 56 -39.15 68.94 57.19
CA SER A 56 -38.89 67.84 56.25
C SER A 56 -39.86 67.81 55.06
N VAL A 57 -40.87 68.68 55.07
CA VAL A 57 -41.89 68.82 54.02
C VAL A 57 -41.58 70.06 53.20
N THR A 58 -41.55 69.92 51.87
CA THR A 58 -41.35 71.01 50.93
C THR A 58 -42.31 72.17 51.22
N LEU A 59 -41.74 73.33 51.55
CA LEU A 59 -42.48 74.59 51.54
C LEU A 59 -42.69 74.97 50.08
N ASP A 60 -43.95 74.92 49.62
CA ASP A 60 -44.29 75.32 48.26
C ASP A 60 -43.85 76.76 48.00
N LYS A 61 -43.06 76.98 46.94
CA LYS A 61 -42.58 78.30 46.51
C LYS A 61 -43.68 79.29 46.07
N ARG A 62 -44.96 78.91 46.22
CA ARG A 62 -46.15 79.73 45.98
C ARG A 62 -46.95 80.05 47.26
N SER A 63 -46.49 79.60 48.43
CA SER A 63 -47.12 79.90 49.71
C SER A 63 -46.67 81.27 50.24
N ASP A 64 -47.60 82.04 50.83
CA ASP A 64 -47.30 83.26 51.58
C ASP A 64 -46.21 82.98 52.64
N GLU A 65 -45.14 83.78 52.66
CA GLU A 65 -44.01 83.64 53.60
C GLU A 65 -44.47 83.55 55.06
N LYS A 66 -45.55 84.26 55.39
CA LYS A 66 -46.19 84.25 56.70
C LYS A 66 -46.82 82.89 57.03
N ALA A 67 -47.44 82.25 56.03
CA ALA A 67 -48.01 80.91 56.15
C ALA A 67 -46.90 79.84 56.20
N ALA A 68 -45.84 79.99 55.42
CA ALA A 68 -44.65 79.14 55.48
C ALA A 68 -43.97 79.22 56.86
N CYS A 69 -43.77 80.42 57.42
CA CYS A 69 -43.26 80.62 58.77
C CYS A 69 -44.15 79.96 59.83
N LYS A 70 -45.48 80.11 59.70
CA LYS A 70 -46.45 79.48 60.60
C LYS A 70 -46.33 77.95 60.56
N LYS A 71 -46.38 77.35 59.36
CA LYS A 71 -46.28 75.90 59.14
C LYS A 71 -44.96 75.33 59.67
N LEU A 72 -43.84 76.05 59.52
CA LEU A 72 -42.54 75.67 60.07
C LEU A 72 -42.57 75.63 61.60
N LEU A 73 -43.03 76.71 62.25
CA LEU A 73 -43.11 76.81 63.71
C LEU A 73 -44.04 75.75 64.33
N GLU A 74 -45.14 75.43 63.65
CA GLU A 74 -46.09 74.36 64.01
C GLU A 74 -45.46 72.97 63.82
N THR A 75 -44.76 72.73 62.72
CA THR A 75 -44.03 71.48 62.44
C THR A 75 -42.94 71.20 63.48
N VAL A 76 -42.27 72.25 63.97
CA VAL A 76 -41.27 72.16 65.06
C VAL A 76 -41.94 72.07 66.45
N GLY A 77 -43.25 72.35 66.55
CA GLY A 77 -43.99 72.36 67.81
C GLY A 77 -43.55 73.47 68.78
N LEU A 78 -43.02 74.57 68.26
CA LEU A 78 -42.47 75.67 69.06
C LEU A 78 -43.61 76.39 69.81
N LYS A 79 -43.38 76.79 71.07
CA LYS A 79 -44.40 77.43 71.90
C LYS A 79 -44.02 78.87 72.22
N ARG A 80 -45.01 79.73 72.48
CA ARG A 80 -44.79 81.14 72.88
C ARG A 80 -44.11 81.99 71.79
N TYR A 81 -44.48 81.79 70.53
CA TYR A 81 -44.20 82.72 69.43
C TYR A 81 -45.45 83.55 69.08
N GLN A 82 -45.27 84.60 68.28
CA GLN A 82 -46.36 85.34 67.63
C GLN A 82 -45.96 85.76 66.22
N ILE A 83 -46.92 85.80 65.30
CA ILE A 83 -46.70 86.14 63.89
C ILE A 83 -47.34 87.51 63.61
N GLY A 84 -46.54 88.47 63.15
CA GLY A 84 -47.00 89.80 62.78
C GLY A 84 -47.47 89.90 61.33
N LYS A 85 -47.42 91.13 60.78
CA LYS A 85 -47.67 91.37 59.35
C LYS A 85 -46.47 91.00 58.46
N THR A 86 -45.24 91.18 58.96
CA THR A 86 -43.99 91.03 58.18
C THR A 86 -42.85 90.34 58.96
N LYS A 87 -43.10 89.91 60.21
CA LYS A 87 -42.06 89.36 61.11
C LYS A 87 -42.59 88.24 62.01
N VAL A 88 -41.71 87.28 62.32
CA VAL A 88 -41.85 86.35 63.46
C VAL A 88 -41.33 87.03 64.72
N PHE A 89 -42.10 86.91 65.81
CA PHE A 89 -41.76 87.40 67.14
C PHE A 89 -41.60 86.20 68.08
N LEU A 90 -40.40 86.06 68.66
CA LEU A 90 -40.04 84.93 69.53
C LEU A 90 -39.75 85.40 70.95
N LYS A 91 -40.21 84.63 71.95
CA LYS A 91 -39.85 84.83 73.36
C LYS A 91 -38.38 84.51 73.62
N ALA A 92 -37.85 85.03 74.72
CA ALA A 92 -36.50 84.73 75.19
C ALA A 92 -36.26 83.21 75.26
N GLY A 93 -35.10 82.75 74.77
CA GLY A 93 -34.73 81.33 74.67
C GLY A 93 -35.19 80.62 73.39
N GLN A 94 -36.34 80.97 72.81
CA GLN A 94 -36.94 80.20 71.70
C GLN A 94 -36.11 80.24 70.39
N MET A 95 -35.33 81.30 70.15
CA MET A 95 -34.37 81.33 69.03
C MET A 95 -33.24 80.30 69.20
N ALA A 96 -32.71 80.17 70.42
CA ALA A 96 -31.65 79.21 70.71
C ALA A 96 -32.14 77.75 70.64
N GLU A 97 -33.41 77.51 70.97
CA GLU A 97 -34.03 76.20 70.79
C GLU A 97 -34.14 75.79 69.30
N LEU A 98 -34.49 76.74 68.42
CA LEU A 98 -34.49 76.53 66.97
C LEU A 98 -33.08 76.28 66.42
N ASP A 99 -32.09 77.08 66.82
CA ASP A 99 -30.70 76.88 66.40
C ASP A 99 -30.12 75.54 66.91
N ALA A 100 -30.45 75.12 68.14
CA ALA A 100 -30.05 73.81 68.66
C ALA A 100 -30.59 72.66 67.78
N ARG A 101 -31.91 72.65 67.51
CA ARG A 101 -32.52 71.67 66.59
C ARG A 101 -31.92 71.73 65.18
N ARG A 102 -31.55 72.93 64.69
CA ARG A 102 -30.92 73.13 63.37
C ARG A 102 -29.54 72.47 63.31
N THR A 103 -28.71 72.67 64.33
CA THR A 103 -27.39 72.02 64.42
C THR A 103 -27.50 70.51 64.56
N GLU A 104 -28.54 69.99 65.23
CA GLU A 104 -28.78 68.56 65.36
C GLU A 104 -29.15 67.90 64.01
N VAL A 105 -30.03 68.53 63.21
CA VAL A 105 -30.38 68.07 61.85
C VAL A 105 -29.17 68.08 60.92
N LEU A 106 -28.40 69.17 60.92
CA LEU A 106 -27.15 69.27 60.15
C LEU A 106 -26.12 68.20 60.58
N GLY A 107 -25.98 67.96 61.89
CA GLY A 107 -25.11 66.92 62.44
C GLY A 107 -25.51 65.50 62.04
N ARG A 108 -26.81 65.20 61.97
CA ARG A 108 -27.32 63.93 61.40
C ARG A 108 -26.95 63.79 59.93
N ALA A 109 -27.23 64.81 59.11
CA ALA A 109 -26.94 64.78 57.67
C ALA A 109 -25.44 64.60 57.39
N ALA A 110 -24.58 65.38 58.06
CA ALA A 110 -23.13 65.26 57.95
C ALA A 110 -22.63 63.86 58.32
N ARG A 111 -23.16 63.25 59.39
CA ARG A 111 -22.80 61.89 59.82
C ARG A 111 -23.16 60.83 58.79
N ILE A 112 -24.32 60.95 58.12
CA ILE A 112 -24.74 60.04 57.04
C ILE A 112 -23.79 60.17 55.84
N ILE A 113 -23.48 61.39 55.41
CA ILE A 113 -22.57 61.66 54.28
C ILE A 113 -21.16 61.11 54.58
N GLN A 114 -20.61 61.41 55.76
CA GLN A 114 -19.31 60.90 56.21
C GLN A 114 -19.28 59.37 56.29
N SER A 115 -20.35 58.72 56.76
CA SER A 115 -20.46 57.26 56.81
C SER A 115 -20.44 56.64 55.42
N LYS A 116 -21.21 57.19 54.46
CA LYS A 116 -21.24 56.69 53.08
C LYS A 116 -19.89 56.91 52.37
N PHE A 117 -19.26 58.07 52.57
CA PHE A 117 -17.95 58.37 51.99
C PHE A 117 -16.84 57.44 52.52
N ARG A 118 -16.79 57.20 53.85
CA ARG A 118 -15.86 56.23 54.45
C ARG A 118 -16.10 54.80 53.94
N SER A 119 -17.35 54.38 53.80
CA SER A 119 -17.71 53.08 53.22
C SER A 119 -17.25 52.94 51.76
N TYR A 120 -17.38 53.99 50.94
CA TYR A 120 -16.89 54.00 49.56
C TYR A 120 -15.36 53.89 49.48
N LEU A 121 -14.63 54.63 50.33
CA LEU A 121 -13.16 54.55 50.38
C LEU A 121 -12.67 53.14 50.77
N LEU A 122 -13.31 52.51 51.76
CA LEU A 122 -12.99 51.13 52.17
C LEU A 122 -13.24 50.13 51.04
N LEU A 123 -14.38 50.26 50.33
CA LEU A 123 -14.69 49.40 49.19
C LEU A 123 -13.66 49.56 48.06
N LYS A 124 -13.28 50.81 47.73
CA LYS A 124 -12.27 51.11 46.70
C LYS A 124 -10.87 50.61 47.07
N ALA A 125 -10.49 50.67 48.36
CA ALA A 125 -9.25 50.08 48.85
C ALA A 125 -9.27 48.54 48.74
N ALA A 126 -10.39 47.91 49.11
CA ALA A 126 -10.56 46.46 49.01
C ALA A 126 -10.50 45.96 47.55
N THR A 127 -11.15 46.63 46.60
CA THR A 127 -11.08 46.26 45.17
C THR A 127 -9.67 46.39 44.61
N ASN A 128 -8.93 47.44 45.00
CA ASN A 128 -7.54 47.61 44.58
C ASN A 128 -6.64 46.50 45.13
N LEU A 129 -6.77 46.17 46.42
CA LEU A 129 -6.00 45.08 47.04
C LEU A 129 -6.33 43.72 46.39
N GLN A 130 -7.61 43.42 46.16
CA GLN A 130 -8.03 42.20 45.46
C GLN A 130 -7.46 42.12 44.04
N ALA A 131 -7.41 43.24 43.30
CA ALA A 131 -6.81 43.28 41.97
C ALA A 131 -5.31 42.98 42.00
N VAL A 132 -4.56 43.57 42.95
CA VAL A 132 -3.12 43.29 43.15
C VAL A 132 -2.88 41.82 43.51
N CYS A 133 -3.65 41.27 44.47
CA CYS A 133 -3.51 39.87 44.88
C CYS A 133 -3.84 38.89 43.74
N ARG A 134 -4.92 39.13 42.98
CA ARG A 134 -5.27 38.33 41.79
C ARG A 134 -4.17 38.41 40.72
N GLY A 135 -3.65 39.61 40.46
CA GLY A 135 -2.56 39.84 39.50
C GLY A 135 -1.21 39.24 39.93
N GLN A 136 -0.94 39.11 41.23
CA GLN A 136 0.24 38.40 41.75
C GLN A 136 0.08 36.88 41.62
N LEU A 137 -1.09 36.34 41.97
CA LEU A 137 -1.40 34.91 41.84
C LEU A 137 -1.36 34.45 40.37
N ALA A 138 -1.88 35.26 39.45
CA ALA A 138 -1.81 35.00 38.01
C ALA A 138 -0.36 34.92 37.50
N ARG A 139 0.51 35.86 37.92
CA ARG A 139 1.93 35.86 37.56
C ARG A 139 2.66 34.62 38.09
N HIS A 140 2.44 34.22 39.35
CA HIS A 140 3.05 33.01 39.91
C HIS A 140 2.63 31.75 39.13
N ARG A 141 1.32 31.62 38.83
CA ARG A 141 0.79 30.51 38.01
C ARG A 141 1.41 30.48 36.61
N PHE A 142 1.55 31.64 35.96
CA PHE A 142 2.19 31.74 34.65
C PHE A 142 3.68 31.36 34.69
N GLU A 143 4.42 31.78 35.71
CA GLU A 143 5.82 31.37 35.89
C GLU A 143 5.97 29.88 36.17
N ASP A 144 5.11 29.29 37.00
CA ASP A 144 5.10 27.85 37.25
C ASP A 144 4.81 27.07 35.97
N LEU A 145 3.84 27.51 35.17
CA LEU A 145 3.52 26.91 33.87
C LEU A 145 4.70 27.06 32.90
N ARG A 146 5.28 28.25 32.78
CA ARG A 146 6.47 28.52 31.95
C ARG A 146 7.67 27.66 32.37
N ARG A 147 7.90 27.48 33.67
CA ARG A 147 8.95 26.59 34.22
C ARG A 147 8.67 25.11 33.88
N LYS A 148 7.42 24.64 34.03
CA LYS A 148 7.00 23.28 33.64
C LYS A 148 7.14 23.01 32.15
N VAL A 149 6.67 23.92 31.29
CA VAL A 149 6.80 23.81 29.82
C VAL A 149 8.27 23.81 29.39
N ALA A 150 9.11 24.70 29.96
CA ALA A 150 10.54 24.72 29.67
C ALA A 150 11.26 23.42 30.11
N ALA A 151 10.83 22.78 31.20
CA ALA A 151 11.34 21.48 31.62
C ALA A 151 10.89 20.36 30.67
N ALA A 152 9.61 20.33 30.27
CA ALA A 152 9.07 19.37 29.31
C ALA A 152 9.79 19.44 27.96
N LEU A 153 10.03 20.64 27.43
CA LEU A 153 10.78 20.85 26.18
C LEU A 153 12.22 20.34 26.27
N LYS A 154 12.90 20.49 27.42
CA LYS A 154 14.25 19.92 27.65
C LYS A 154 14.23 18.40 27.62
N ILE A 155 13.24 17.77 28.28
CA ILE A 155 13.08 16.31 28.32
C ILE A 155 12.75 15.76 26.92
N GLN A 156 11.81 16.40 26.21
CA GLN A 156 11.46 16.03 24.82
C GLN A 156 12.66 16.17 23.88
N ARG A 157 13.47 17.24 24.00
CA ARG A 157 14.71 17.39 23.22
C ARG A 157 15.70 16.26 23.50
N ALA A 158 15.90 15.90 24.78
CA ALA A 158 16.79 14.81 25.16
C ALA A 158 16.31 13.45 24.62
N LEU A 159 15.00 13.17 24.69
CA LEU A 159 14.40 11.94 24.16
C LEU A 159 14.51 11.83 22.64
N ARG A 160 14.26 12.90 21.89
CA ARG A 160 14.46 12.93 20.42
C ARG A 160 15.90 12.58 20.06
N ILE A 161 16.87 13.30 20.65
CA ILE A 161 18.31 13.05 20.44
C ILE A 161 18.71 11.62 20.83
N TYR A 162 18.10 11.02 21.85
CA TYR A 162 18.34 9.62 22.22
C TYR A 162 17.79 8.64 21.19
N LEU A 163 16.57 8.84 20.70
CA LEU A 163 15.93 7.98 19.69
C LEU A 163 16.69 8.06 18.34
N ASP A 164 17.05 9.28 17.91
CA ASP A 164 17.83 9.51 16.68
C ASP A 164 19.23 8.86 16.76
N ARG A 165 19.87 8.93 17.93
CA ARG A 165 21.14 8.23 18.16
C ARG A 165 20.97 6.72 18.16
N LYS A 166 19.90 6.20 18.77
CA LYS A 166 19.62 4.76 18.79
C LYS A 166 19.44 4.22 17.36
N SER A 167 18.54 4.81 16.57
CA SER A 167 18.29 4.39 15.19
C SER A 167 19.54 4.50 14.31
N PHE A 168 20.34 5.56 14.49
CA PHE A 168 21.65 5.68 13.82
C PHE A 168 22.61 4.55 14.21
N THR A 169 22.73 4.20 15.50
CA THR A 169 23.59 3.07 15.91
C THR A 169 23.10 1.72 15.39
N GLU A 170 21.79 1.49 15.35
CA GLU A 170 21.20 0.26 14.80
C GLU A 170 21.43 0.16 13.28
N ALA A 171 21.31 1.27 12.54
CA ALA A 171 21.65 1.34 11.12
C ALA A 171 23.16 1.10 10.87
N VAL A 172 24.04 1.71 11.65
CA VAL A 172 25.51 1.50 11.54
C VAL A 172 25.88 0.05 11.82
N VAL A 173 25.33 -0.57 12.86
CA VAL A 173 25.55 -2.00 13.17
C VAL A 173 25.04 -2.90 12.04
N THR A 174 23.86 -2.58 11.48
CA THR A 174 23.29 -3.32 10.34
C THR A 174 24.21 -3.26 9.12
N ILE A 175 24.67 -2.06 8.73
CA ILE A 175 25.61 -1.84 7.62
C ILE A 175 26.94 -2.58 7.88
N GLN A 176 27.53 -2.45 9.07
CA GLN A 176 28.77 -3.14 9.44
C GLN A 176 28.62 -4.67 9.39
N SER A 177 27.47 -5.22 9.80
CA SER A 177 27.20 -6.66 9.70
C SER A 177 27.14 -7.11 8.23
N GLY A 178 26.54 -6.30 7.34
CA GLY A 178 26.50 -6.52 5.90
C GLY A 178 27.89 -6.55 5.27
N PHE A 179 28.74 -5.57 5.59
CA PHE A 179 30.13 -5.52 5.13
C PHE A 179 30.98 -6.70 5.64
N ARG A 180 30.90 -7.03 6.94
CA ARG A 180 31.60 -8.19 7.53
C ARG A 180 31.16 -9.50 6.86
N GLY A 181 29.85 -9.67 6.66
CA GLY A 181 29.29 -10.83 5.94
C GLY A 181 29.70 -10.88 4.47
N MET A 182 29.81 -9.74 3.78
CA MET A 182 30.28 -9.68 2.39
C MET A 182 31.77 -10.06 2.30
N ALA A 183 32.61 -9.54 3.20
CA ALA A 183 34.03 -9.89 3.27
C ALA A 183 34.24 -11.39 3.51
N ALA A 184 33.52 -11.98 4.47
CA ALA A 184 33.55 -13.43 4.73
C ALA A 184 33.11 -14.25 3.51
N ARG A 185 32.00 -13.87 2.85
CA ARG A 185 31.52 -14.52 1.62
C ARG A 185 32.51 -14.38 0.45
N HIS A 186 33.23 -13.26 0.34
CA HIS A 186 34.27 -13.06 -0.68
C HIS A 186 35.49 -13.96 -0.44
N VAL A 187 35.98 -14.06 0.80
CA VAL A 187 37.06 -14.99 1.18
C VAL A 187 36.65 -16.45 0.93
N LEU A 188 35.42 -16.83 1.30
CA LEU A 188 34.89 -18.16 1.02
C LEU A 188 34.83 -18.44 -0.49
N ARG A 189 34.25 -17.52 -1.29
CA ARG A 189 34.19 -17.63 -2.76
C ARG A 189 35.59 -17.79 -3.39
N ARG A 190 36.63 -17.11 -2.87
CA ARG A 190 38.03 -17.32 -3.30
C ARG A 190 38.50 -18.74 -2.98
N LYS A 191 38.35 -19.20 -1.74
CA LYS A 191 38.71 -20.58 -1.34
C LYS A 191 37.99 -21.63 -2.18
N THR A 192 36.67 -21.53 -2.35
CA THR A 192 35.86 -22.46 -3.17
C THR A 192 36.32 -22.49 -4.62
N LYS A 193 36.64 -21.34 -5.24
CA LYS A 193 37.20 -21.30 -6.61
C LYS A 193 38.53 -22.06 -6.70
N SER A 194 39.46 -21.82 -5.78
CA SER A 194 40.74 -22.56 -5.72
C SER A 194 40.54 -24.06 -5.53
N THR A 195 39.65 -24.46 -4.61
CA THR A 195 39.30 -25.87 -4.38
C THR A 195 38.72 -26.54 -5.62
N ILE A 196 37.81 -25.87 -6.35
CA ILE A 196 37.24 -26.39 -7.61
C ILE A 196 38.34 -26.57 -8.68
N VAL A 197 39.28 -25.63 -8.80
CA VAL A 197 40.40 -25.75 -9.75
C VAL A 197 41.28 -26.95 -9.41
N ILE A 198 41.62 -27.16 -8.14
CA ILE A 198 42.42 -28.32 -7.69
C ILE A 198 41.65 -29.64 -7.92
N GLN A 199 40.38 -29.70 -7.52
CA GLN A 199 39.53 -30.87 -7.73
C GLN A 199 39.35 -31.20 -9.21
N ARG A 200 39.22 -30.20 -10.09
CA ARG A 200 39.15 -30.39 -11.55
C ARG A 200 40.42 -31.03 -12.10
N HIS A 201 41.60 -30.56 -11.70
CA HIS A 201 42.88 -31.13 -12.14
C HIS A 201 43.09 -32.54 -11.59
N CYS A 202 42.77 -32.79 -10.32
CA CYS A 202 42.84 -34.11 -9.71
C CYS A 202 41.91 -35.12 -10.43
N ARG A 203 40.63 -34.76 -10.65
CA ARG A 203 39.66 -35.61 -11.37
C ARG A 203 40.13 -35.89 -12.81
N LYS A 204 40.66 -34.88 -13.52
CA LYS A 204 41.25 -35.08 -14.86
C LYS A 204 42.41 -36.08 -14.80
N PHE A 205 43.36 -35.89 -13.89
CA PHE A 205 44.54 -36.74 -13.76
C PHE A 205 44.19 -38.20 -13.45
N VAL A 206 43.23 -38.45 -12.55
CA VAL A 206 42.75 -39.80 -12.23
C VAL A 206 42.13 -40.47 -13.47
N ALA A 207 41.24 -39.78 -14.19
CA ALA A 207 40.62 -40.30 -15.41
C ALA A 207 41.66 -40.55 -16.53
N GLU A 208 42.59 -39.63 -16.73
CA GLU A 208 43.66 -39.72 -17.74
C GLU A 208 44.64 -40.86 -17.42
N SER A 209 44.97 -41.06 -16.14
CA SER A 209 45.78 -42.18 -15.65
C SER A 209 45.08 -43.52 -15.86
N HIS A 210 43.78 -43.61 -15.54
CA HIS A 210 42.97 -44.80 -15.80
C HIS A 210 42.90 -45.14 -17.30
N TYR A 211 42.62 -44.14 -18.15
CA TYR A 211 42.62 -44.31 -19.60
C TYR A 211 43.99 -44.75 -20.15
N LYS A 212 45.09 -44.14 -19.69
CA LYS A 212 46.46 -44.53 -20.08
C LYS A 212 46.80 -45.97 -19.68
N LYS A 213 46.40 -46.42 -18.48
CA LYS A 213 46.54 -47.81 -18.02
C LYS A 213 45.75 -48.77 -18.91
N LEU A 214 44.46 -48.48 -19.14
CA LEU A 214 43.58 -49.30 -19.99
C LEU A 214 44.10 -49.38 -21.43
N LYS A 215 44.51 -48.25 -22.03
CA LYS A 215 45.11 -48.21 -23.37
C LYS A 215 46.39 -49.06 -23.45
N LYS A 216 47.27 -49.01 -22.43
CA LYS A 216 48.47 -49.86 -22.39
C LYS A 216 48.09 -51.35 -22.32
N ALA A 217 47.15 -51.73 -21.45
CA ALA A 217 46.67 -53.11 -21.34
C ALA A 217 46.08 -53.62 -22.67
N VAL A 218 45.19 -52.85 -23.31
CA VAL A 218 44.61 -53.21 -24.62
C VAL A 218 45.68 -53.37 -25.69
N ILE A 219 46.67 -52.47 -25.78
CA ILE A 219 47.77 -52.58 -26.75
C ILE A 219 48.60 -53.84 -26.48
N THR A 220 48.92 -54.17 -25.23
CA THR A 220 49.66 -55.39 -24.86
C THR A 220 48.88 -56.66 -25.18
N THR A 221 47.57 -56.70 -24.91
CA THR A 221 46.72 -57.86 -25.27
C THR A 221 46.62 -58.02 -26.79
N GLN A 222 46.45 -56.91 -27.53
CA GLN A 222 46.40 -56.95 -28.99
C GLN A 222 47.74 -57.34 -29.63
N SER A 223 48.89 -56.91 -29.09
CA SER A 223 50.20 -57.31 -29.61
C SER A 223 50.50 -58.78 -29.29
N ALA A 224 50.14 -59.26 -28.10
CA ALA A 224 50.20 -60.68 -27.74
C ALA A 224 49.31 -61.54 -28.66
N TRP A 225 48.10 -61.08 -29.00
CA TRP A 225 47.22 -61.78 -29.95
C TRP A 225 47.79 -61.82 -31.37
N ARG A 226 48.27 -60.68 -31.90
CA ARG A 226 48.97 -60.64 -33.21
C ARG A 226 50.19 -61.57 -33.23
N ALA A 227 50.98 -61.59 -32.16
CA ALA A 227 52.10 -62.51 -32.02
C ALA A 227 51.67 -63.99 -31.91
N ARG A 228 50.51 -64.30 -31.31
CA ARG A 228 49.95 -65.66 -31.30
C ARG A 228 49.51 -66.11 -32.70
N LEU A 229 48.89 -65.23 -33.48
CA LEU A 229 48.51 -65.50 -34.87
C LEU A 229 49.74 -65.75 -35.76
N ALA A 230 50.71 -64.83 -35.76
CA ALA A 230 51.95 -64.98 -36.54
C ALA A 230 52.75 -66.24 -36.12
N ARG A 231 52.69 -66.66 -34.84
CA ARG A 231 53.28 -67.92 -34.36
C ARG A 231 52.50 -69.17 -34.79
N LYS A 232 51.20 -69.08 -35.09
CA LYS A 232 50.39 -70.17 -35.66
C LYS A 232 50.73 -70.32 -37.15
N GLU A 233 50.66 -69.23 -37.89
CA GLU A 233 51.03 -69.14 -39.31
C GLU A 233 52.46 -69.63 -39.57
N LEU A 234 53.44 -69.20 -38.77
CA LEU A 234 54.82 -69.68 -38.86
C LEU A 234 54.98 -71.18 -38.55
N ARG A 235 54.08 -71.79 -37.75
CA ARG A 235 54.07 -73.25 -37.54
C ARG A 235 53.48 -73.97 -38.75
N GLU A 236 52.40 -73.46 -39.31
CA GLU A 236 51.72 -74.01 -40.49
C GLU A 236 52.66 -73.98 -41.70
N LEU A 237 53.32 -72.84 -41.97
CA LEU A 237 54.36 -72.73 -42.99
C LEU A 237 55.57 -73.66 -42.75
N LYS A 238 55.96 -73.89 -41.49
CA LYS A 238 57.03 -74.85 -41.14
C LYS A 238 56.62 -76.31 -41.26
N MET A 239 55.34 -76.65 -41.11
CA MET A 239 54.83 -78.00 -41.40
C MET A 239 54.77 -78.23 -42.91
N ALA A 240 54.18 -77.30 -43.67
CA ALA A 240 54.17 -77.36 -45.13
C ALA A 240 55.60 -77.47 -45.72
N ALA A 241 56.58 -76.71 -45.19
CA ALA A 241 57.98 -76.81 -45.62
C ALA A 241 58.67 -78.14 -45.24
N ARG A 242 58.21 -78.83 -44.20
CA ARG A 242 58.67 -80.18 -43.85
C ARG A 242 58.02 -81.24 -44.73
N GLU A 243 56.75 -81.07 -45.06
CA GLU A 243 55.99 -81.94 -45.96
C GLU A 243 56.52 -81.87 -47.39
N THR A 244 56.81 -80.66 -47.93
CA THR A 244 57.47 -80.52 -49.23
C THR A 244 58.89 -81.08 -49.22
N GLY A 245 59.65 -80.88 -48.14
CA GLY A 245 60.97 -81.50 -47.97
C GLY A 245 60.91 -83.04 -47.95
N ALA A 246 59.92 -83.62 -47.26
CA ALA A 246 59.69 -85.06 -47.22
C ALA A 246 59.23 -85.61 -48.59
N LEU A 247 58.36 -84.89 -49.30
CA LEU A 247 57.95 -85.22 -50.67
C LEU A 247 59.13 -85.14 -51.64
N GLN A 248 60.04 -84.18 -51.49
CA GLN A 248 61.23 -84.07 -52.34
C GLN A 248 62.29 -85.15 -52.01
N ALA A 249 62.39 -85.58 -50.75
CA ALA A 249 63.16 -86.75 -50.35
C ALA A 249 62.56 -88.05 -50.92
N ALA A 250 61.23 -88.20 -50.89
CA ALA A 250 60.54 -89.34 -51.50
C ALA A 250 60.69 -89.36 -53.03
N LYS A 251 60.56 -88.20 -53.69
CA LYS A 251 60.79 -88.02 -55.13
C LYS A 251 62.21 -88.42 -55.52
N SER A 252 63.24 -87.90 -54.84
CA SER A 252 64.63 -88.25 -55.15
C SER A 252 64.98 -89.71 -54.85
N LYS A 253 64.27 -90.37 -53.91
CA LYS A 253 64.37 -91.83 -53.71
C LYS A 253 63.72 -92.61 -54.86
N LEU A 254 62.56 -92.19 -55.34
CA LEU A 254 61.90 -92.80 -56.50
C LEU A 254 62.70 -92.58 -57.79
N GLU A 255 63.28 -91.39 -57.98
CA GLU A 255 64.17 -91.08 -59.11
C GLU A 255 65.37 -92.04 -59.14
N LYS A 256 66.04 -92.25 -58.00
CA LYS A 256 67.12 -93.25 -57.87
C LYS A 256 66.66 -94.69 -58.12
N GLN A 257 65.44 -95.06 -57.72
CA GLN A 257 64.90 -96.38 -58.04
C GLN A 257 64.59 -96.53 -59.54
N VAL A 258 64.15 -95.47 -60.21
CA VAL A 258 63.95 -95.45 -61.68
C VAL A 258 65.30 -95.49 -62.41
N GLU A 259 66.32 -94.78 -61.93
CA GLU A 259 67.70 -94.87 -62.44
C GLU A 259 68.25 -96.31 -62.28
N GLU A 260 68.10 -96.93 -61.11
CA GLU A 260 68.55 -98.32 -60.88
C GLU A 260 67.79 -99.31 -61.77
N LEU A 261 66.45 -99.19 -61.87
CA LEU A 261 65.64 -100.08 -62.71
C LEU A 261 65.92 -99.89 -64.21
N THR A 262 66.19 -98.67 -64.67
CA THR A 262 66.61 -98.43 -66.06
C THR A 262 68.02 -98.93 -66.33
N TRP A 263 68.95 -98.86 -65.37
CA TRP A 263 70.27 -99.49 -65.50
C TRP A 263 70.17 -101.02 -65.56
N ARG A 264 69.36 -101.64 -64.69
CA ARG A 264 69.05 -103.09 -64.74
C ARG A 264 68.45 -103.48 -66.08
N LEU A 265 67.50 -102.70 -66.62
CA LEU A 265 66.89 -102.94 -67.93
C LEU A 265 67.89 -102.78 -69.09
N GLN A 266 68.82 -101.82 -69.01
CA GLN A 266 69.89 -101.65 -70.00
C GLN A 266 70.94 -102.78 -69.93
N LEU A 267 71.19 -103.31 -68.73
CA LEU A 267 72.06 -104.48 -68.55
C LEU A 267 71.40 -105.76 -69.08
N GLU A 268 70.13 -106.01 -68.76
CA GLU A 268 69.38 -107.15 -69.32
C GLU A 268 69.27 -107.07 -70.85
N LYS A 269 69.05 -105.87 -71.40
CA LYS A 269 69.07 -105.65 -72.86
C LYS A 269 70.43 -105.97 -73.47
N ARG A 270 71.55 -105.59 -72.85
CA ARG A 270 72.88 -106.00 -73.29
C ARG A 270 73.05 -107.52 -73.21
N MET A 271 72.77 -108.14 -72.07
CA MET A 271 72.84 -109.60 -71.93
C MET A 271 71.98 -110.36 -72.94
N ARG A 272 70.83 -109.80 -73.37
CA ARG A 272 70.02 -110.37 -74.45
C ARG A 272 70.68 -110.22 -75.83
N VAL A 273 71.29 -109.07 -76.13
CA VAL A 273 72.09 -108.87 -77.36
C VAL A 273 73.31 -109.78 -77.35
N ASP A 274 74.06 -109.86 -76.25
CA ASP A 274 75.23 -110.73 -76.09
C ASP A 274 74.87 -112.21 -76.29
N VAL A 275 73.67 -112.63 -75.86
CA VAL A 275 73.11 -113.98 -76.09
C VAL A 275 72.60 -114.17 -77.54
N GLU A 276 72.08 -113.13 -78.19
CA GLU A 276 71.75 -113.19 -79.62
C GLU A 276 73.02 -113.25 -80.49
N GLU A 277 74.09 -112.55 -80.09
CA GLU A 277 75.42 -112.63 -80.73
C GLU A 277 76.11 -113.97 -80.46
N SER A 278 75.99 -114.54 -79.25
CA SER A 278 76.50 -115.89 -79.00
C SER A 278 75.74 -116.93 -79.84
N LYS A 279 74.42 -116.79 -80.00
CA LYS A 279 73.62 -117.63 -80.90
C LYS A 279 73.99 -117.45 -82.38
N THR A 280 74.32 -116.26 -82.86
CA THR A 280 74.73 -116.08 -84.26
C THR A 280 76.13 -116.61 -84.51
N GLN A 281 77.05 -116.48 -83.55
CA GLN A 281 78.37 -117.12 -83.59
C GLN A 281 78.28 -118.66 -83.46
N GLU A 282 77.32 -119.19 -82.70
CA GLU A 282 77.02 -120.63 -82.71
C GLU A 282 76.34 -121.06 -84.00
N ASN A 283 75.46 -120.26 -84.61
CA ASN A 283 74.85 -120.58 -85.90
C ASN A 283 75.88 -120.61 -87.04
N THR A 284 76.87 -119.71 -87.09
CA THR A 284 77.93 -119.78 -88.11
C THR A 284 78.87 -120.97 -87.88
N LYS A 285 79.18 -121.31 -86.62
CA LYS A 285 79.88 -122.57 -86.29
C LYS A 285 79.08 -123.80 -86.66
N LEU A 286 77.76 -123.80 -86.41
CA LEU A 286 76.85 -124.89 -86.77
C LEU A 286 76.63 -125.00 -88.29
N GLN A 287 76.73 -123.90 -89.05
CA GLN A 287 76.70 -123.91 -90.51
C GLN A 287 77.97 -124.54 -91.10
N LEU A 288 79.15 -124.13 -90.61
CA LEU A 288 80.43 -124.74 -91.00
C LEU A 288 80.47 -126.23 -90.60
N ALA A 289 80.02 -126.56 -89.38
CA ALA A 289 79.84 -127.94 -88.95
C ALA A 289 78.77 -128.68 -89.76
N LEU A 290 77.79 -128.02 -90.37
CA LEU A 290 76.80 -128.64 -91.26
C LEU A 290 77.39 -129.04 -92.62
N GLU A 291 78.32 -128.26 -93.15
CA GLU A 291 79.07 -128.62 -94.37
C GLU A 291 80.03 -129.79 -94.10
N GLU A 292 80.74 -129.76 -92.97
CA GLU A 292 81.62 -130.86 -92.55
C GLU A 292 80.85 -132.14 -92.15
N ILE A 293 79.69 -132.00 -91.49
CA ILE A 293 78.77 -133.12 -91.24
C ILE A 293 78.15 -133.60 -92.55
N GLN A 294 77.82 -132.77 -93.54
CA GLN A 294 77.35 -133.27 -94.85
C GLN A 294 78.40 -134.13 -95.57
N LEU A 295 79.69 -133.91 -95.30
CA LEU A 295 80.76 -134.81 -95.72
C LEU A 295 80.68 -136.15 -94.96
N GLN A 296 80.67 -136.12 -93.62
CA GLN A 296 80.68 -137.33 -92.79
C GLN A 296 79.33 -138.09 -92.72
N PHE A 297 78.21 -137.48 -93.11
CA PHE A 297 76.88 -138.11 -93.16
C PHE A 297 76.75 -139.09 -94.33
N LYS A 298 77.68 -139.06 -95.29
CA LYS A 298 77.88 -140.15 -96.26
C LYS A 298 78.61 -141.36 -95.67
N GLU A 299 79.42 -141.16 -94.63
CA GLU A 299 80.27 -142.20 -94.04
C GLU A 299 79.69 -142.82 -92.75
N THR A 300 78.84 -142.09 -92.01
CA THR A 300 78.39 -142.48 -90.66
C THR A 300 76.88 -142.79 -90.52
N LYS A 301 76.19 -143.04 -91.65
CA LYS A 301 74.82 -143.56 -91.67
C LYS A 301 74.76 -145.03 -91.19
N VAL A 302 74.93 -145.28 -89.89
CA VAL A 302 74.67 -146.62 -89.30
C VAL A 302 74.29 -146.65 -87.80
N SER A 303 74.79 -145.72 -86.96
CA SER A 303 74.66 -145.87 -85.49
C SER A 303 73.57 -145.01 -84.83
N LEU A 304 72.60 -145.72 -84.27
CA LEU A 304 71.59 -145.40 -83.24
C LEU A 304 71.72 -144.04 -82.52
N LEU A 305 70.70 -143.16 -82.55
CA LEU A 305 69.39 -143.19 -81.84
C LEU A 305 69.40 -142.58 -80.41
N LYS A 306 68.44 -141.65 -80.22
CA LYS A 306 67.57 -141.40 -79.04
C LYS A 306 67.99 -140.43 -77.92
N GLU A 307 66.89 -139.81 -77.42
CA GLU A 307 66.62 -139.15 -76.13
C GLU A 307 67.46 -137.92 -75.70
N VAL A 308 66.95 -136.67 -75.66
CA VAL A 308 65.62 -136.02 -75.48
C VAL A 308 65.24 -135.68 -74.01
N GLU A 309 65.54 -134.43 -73.64
CA GLU A 309 64.76 -133.48 -72.81
C GLU A 309 64.43 -133.71 -71.31
N ALA A 310 64.01 -132.59 -70.69
CA ALA A 310 63.11 -132.44 -69.53
C ALA A 310 63.65 -132.61 -68.08
N ALA A 311 63.15 -131.90 -67.05
CA ALA A 311 62.37 -130.64 -67.00
C ALA A 311 62.21 -130.03 -65.57
N LYS A 312 62.05 -128.68 -65.51
CA LYS A 312 61.15 -127.86 -64.64
C LYS A 312 61.06 -128.04 -63.09
N ARG A 313 61.43 -126.96 -62.37
CA ARG A 313 60.76 -126.22 -61.22
C ARG A 313 59.74 -126.91 -60.27
N THR A 314 59.77 -126.57 -58.96
CA THR A 314 58.71 -125.77 -58.21
C THR A 314 58.97 -125.45 -56.71
N ALA A 315 58.50 -124.26 -56.26
CA ALA A 315 57.75 -123.84 -55.03
C ALA A 315 58.23 -123.98 -53.53
N GLU A 316 57.91 -122.94 -52.71
CA GLU A 316 56.93 -122.92 -51.55
C GLU A 316 57.29 -122.47 -50.07
N THR A 317 56.33 -121.77 -49.40
CA THR A 317 56.05 -121.57 -47.92
C THR A 317 56.68 -120.45 -47.01
N VAL A 318 56.12 -120.27 -45.77
CA VAL A 318 56.12 -119.10 -44.79
C VAL A 318 55.56 -119.58 -43.39
N PRO A 319 55.29 -118.82 -42.25
CA PRO A 319 55.37 -117.38 -41.82
C PRO A 319 55.91 -117.13 -40.34
N LEU A 320 55.52 -116.03 -39.61
CA LEU A 320 54.93 -115.96 -38.21
C LEU A 320 55.41 -114.80 -37.20
N VAL A 321 54.48 -114.31 -36.32
CA VAL A 321 54.57 -113.50 -35.02
C VAL A 321 55.13 -112.03 -34.99
N LYS A 322 54.99 -111.13 -33.96
CA LYS A 322 54.39 -111.15 -32.56
C LYS A 322 53.53 -109.91 -32.08
N GLU A 323 53.96 -109.06 -31.11
CA GLU A 323 53.09 -108.31 -30.12
C GLU A 323 53.49 -106.84 -29.70
N VAL A 324 52.50 -105.91 -29.57
CA VAL A 324 51.97 -105.12 -28.38
C VAL A 324 52.94 -104.55 -27.28
N PRO A 325 52.68 -103.45 -26.47
CA PRO A 325 51.67 -102.34 -26.41
C PRO A 325 52.25 -100.88 -26.26
N VAL A 326 51.39 -99.84 -26.06
CA VAL A 326 51.34 -98.90 -24.89
C VAL A 326 50.46 -97.65 -25.18
N VAL A 327 49.83 -97.08 -24.13
CA VAL A 327 48.90 -95.92 -24.14
C VAL A 327 49.57 -94.68 -23.53
N ASP A 328 49.13 -93.47 -23.89
CA ASP A 328 49.17 -92.34 -22.95
C ASP A 328 47.90 -91.47 -23.04
N THR A 329 47.45 -90.96 -21.90
CA THR A 329 46.05 -90.53 -21.66
C THR A 329 45.89 -89.02 -21.40
N GLU A 330 47.00 -88.29 -21.36
CA GLU A 330 47.11 -87.01 -20.65
C GLU A 330 46.59 -85.76 -21.42
N LEU A 331 46.28 -85.89 -22.71
CA LEU A 331 45.91 -84.75 -23.57
C LEU A 331 44.42 -84.39 -23.50
N MET A 332 43.56 -85.36 -23.15
CA MET A 332 42.10 -85.23 -23.16
C MET A 332 41.57 -84.27 -22.08
N ASP A 333 42.04 -84.40 -20.84
CA ASP A 333 41.48 -83.64 -19.72
C ASP A 333 41.94 -82.18 -19.71
N LYS A 334 43.10 -81.88 -20.30
CA LYS A 334 43.57 -80.51 -20.57
C LYS A 334 42.57 -79.79 -21.50
N LEU A 335 42.13 -80.45 -22.58
CA LEU A 335 41.11 -79.93 -23.51
C LEU A 335 39.71 -79.80 -22.89
N LYS A 336 39.29 -80.72 -21.99
CA LYS A 336 38.06 -80.52 -21.21
C LYS A 336 38.14 -79.28 -20.32
N SER A 337 39.27 -79.07 -19.63
CA SER A 337 39.44 -77.97 -18.68
C SER A 337 39.39 -76.57 -19.31
N GLU A 338 39.79 -76.42 -20.58
CA GLU A 338 39.65 -75.16 -21.31
C GLU A 338 38.22 -74.96 -21.86
N ASN A 339 37.55 -76.05 -22.28
CA ASN A 339 36.16 -75.98 -22.73
C ASN A 339 35.19 -75.53 -21.62
N GLU A 340 35.30 -76.07 -20.40
CA GLU A 340 34.45 -75.64 -19.29
C GLU A 340 34.72 -74.18 -18.87
N LYS A 341 35.98 -73.72 -18.95
CA LYS A 341 36.31 -72.29 -18.74
C LYS A 341 35.66 -71.41 -19.81
N LEU A 342 35.71 -71.80 -21.09
CA LEU A 342 35.05 -71.07 -22.17
C LEU A 342 33.52 -71.04 -22.00
N LYS A 343 32.87 -72.17 -21.67
CA LYS A 343 31.44 -72.21 -21.32
C LYS A 343 31.09 -71.24 -20.19
N SER A 344 31.85 -71.26 -19.10
CA SER A 344 31.58 -70.37 -17.96
C SER A 344 31.67 -68.88 -18.32
N LEU A 345 32.52 -68.53 -19.28
CA LEU A 345 32.74 -67.15 -19.71
C LEU A 345 31.70 -66.70 -20.75
N VAL A 346 31.23 -67.61 -21.61
CA VAL A 346 30.07 -67.40 -22.49
C VAL A 346 28.80 -67.18 -21.67
N SER A 347 28.50 -68.08 -20.72
CA SER A 347 27.34 -67.94 -19.82
C SER A 347 27.37 -66.64 -19.00
N SER A 348 28.55 -66.21 -18.54
CA SER A 348 28.72 -64.92 -17.85
C SER A 348 28.59 -63.68 -18.75
N LEU A 349 28.63 -63.84 -20.08
CA LEU A 349 28.35 -62.77 -21.05
C LEU A 349 26.87 -62.77 -21.45
N GLU A 350 26.28 -63.94 -21.68
CA GLU A 350 24.85 -64.13 -21.94
C GLU A 350 24.00 -63.52 -20.80
N GLN A 351 24.28 -63.88 -19.55
CA GLN A 351 23.61 -63.30 -18.38
C GLN A 351 23.72 -61.77 -18.33
N LYS A 352 24.85 -61.19 -18.74
CA LYS A 352 25.03 -59.73 -18.76
C LYS A 352 24.25 -59.07 -19.89
N ILE A 353 24.11 -59.73 -21.04
CA ILE A 353 23.25 -59.28 -22.14
C ILE A 353 21.79 -59.25 -21.65
N ASP A 354 21.31 -60.33 -21.05
CA ASP A 354 19.96 -60.42 -20.46
C ASP A 354 19.70 -59.35 -19.39
N GLU A 355 20.66 -59.12 -18.48
CA GLU A 355 20.58 -58.05 -17.48
C GLU A 355 20.52 -56.66 -18.10
N THR A 356 21.24 -56.41 -19.20
CA THR A 356 21.16 -55.12 -19.92
C THR A 356 19.87 -54.96 -20.72
N GLU A 357 19.38 -56.00 -21.39
CA GLU A 357 18.08 -55.98 -22.07
C GLU A 357 16.93 -55.76 -21.09
N LYS A 358 16.96 -56.43 -19.93
CA LYS A 358 15.95 -56.28 -18.90
C LYS A 358 15.91 -54.84 -18.37
N ARG A 359 17.06 -54.26 -18.04
CA ARG A 359 17.15 -52.85 -17.63
C ARG A 359 16.66 -51.89 -18.72
N PHE A 360 16.98 -52.15 -19.99
CA PHE A 360 16.50 -51.34 -21.11
C PHE A 360 14.97 -51.38 -21.22
N LYS A 361 14.38 -52.58 -21.17
CA LYS A 361 12.92 -52.80 -21.18
C LYS A 361 12.22 -52.16 -19.97
N GLU A 362 12.84 -52.20 -18.80
CA GLU A 362 12.36 -51.49 -17.59
C GLU A 362 12.41 -49.96 -17.76
N THR A 363 13.50 -49.40 -18.31
CA THR A 363 13.56 -47.95 -18.58
C THR A 363 12.59 -47.49 -19.67
N SER A 364 12.30 -48.31 -20.69
CA SER A 364 11.30 -48.00 -21.71
C SER A 364 9.92 -47.82 -21.07
N LYS A 365 9.47 -48.82 -20.30
CA LYS A 365 8.18 -48.78 -19.59
C LYS A 365 8.05 -47.56 -18.68
N ILE A 366 9.08 -47.23 -17.90
CA ILE A 366 9.07 -46.04 -17.02
C ILE A 366 8.99 -44.73 -17.84
N SER A 367 9.53 -44.69 -19.05
CA SER A 367 9.40 -43.53 -19.95
C SER A 367 8.01 -43.43 -20.57
N GLU A 368 7.41 -44.57 -20.96
CA GLU A 368 6.04 -44.67 -21.49
C GLU A 368 4.99 -44.28 -20.44
N GLU A 369 5.15 -44.76 -19.20
CA GLU A 369 4.28 -44.38 -18.07
C GLU A 369 4.36 -42.88 -17.76
N ARG A 370 5.57 -42.29 -17.80
CA ARG A 370 5.75 -40.83 -17.63
C ARG A 370 5.14 -40.02 -18.75
N LEU A 371 5.25 -40.48 -20.01
CA LEU A 371 4.60 -39.84 -21.15
C LEU A 371 3.07 -39.89 -21.00
N LYS A 372 2.51 -41.02 -20.57
CA LYS A 372 1.07 -41.15 -20.29
C LYS A 372 0.62 -40.22 -19.15
N GLN A 373 1.38 -40.13 -18.06
CA GLN A 373 1.11 -39.20 -16.96
C GLN A 373 1.15 -37.72 -17.39
N ALA A 374 2.04 -37.36 -18.33
CA ALA A 374 2.10 -36.01 -18.89
C ALA A 374 0.87 -35.69 -19.74
N LEU A 375 0.45 -36.61 -20.62
CA LEU A 375 -0.76 -36.46 -21.45
C LEU A 375 -2.04 -36.40 -20.58
N ASP A 376 -2.15 -37.23 -19.54
CA ASP A 376 -3.25 -37.18 -18.56
C ASP A 376 -3.28 -35.87 -17.75
N ALA A 377 -2.14 -35.19 -17.59
CA ALA A 377 -2.07 -33.88 -16.94
C ALA A 377 -2.44 -32.75 -17.91
N GLU A 378 -1.97 -32.81 -19.16
CA GLU A 378 -2.31 -31.87 -20.22
C GLU A 378 -3.82 -31.88 -20.52
N ALA A 379 -4.43 -33.06 -20.63
CA ALA A 379 -5.88 -33.20 -20.78
C ALA A 379 -6.68 -32.56 -19.64
N LYS A 380 -6.19 -32.65 -18.39
CA LYS A 380 -6.80 -31.98 -17.23
C LYS A 380 -6.63 -30.47 -17.27
N ILE A 381 -5.49 -29.97 -17.74
CA ILE A 381 -5.24 -28.53 -17.94
C ILE A 381 -6.17 -27.97 -19.02
N VAL A 382 -6.35 -28.69 -20.14
CA VAL A 382 -7.31 -28.31 -21.19
C VAL A 382 -8.74 -28.29 -20.64
N HIS A 383 -9.16 -29.34 -19.92
CA HIS A 383 -10.50 -29.38 -19.32
C HIS A 383 -10.75 -28.25 -18.31
N LEU A 384 -9.77 -27.95 -17.44
CA LEU A 384 -9.85 -26.82 -16.51
C LEU A 384 -9.90 -25.47 -17.24
N LYS A 385 -9.15 -25.30 -18.34
CA LYS A 385 -9.21 -24.09 -19.17
C LYS A 385 -10.58 -23.92 -19.82
N THR A 386 -11.19 -24.99 -20.35
CA THR A 386 -12.55 -24.95 -20.88
C THR A 386 -13.59 -24.65 -19.79
N ALA A 387 -13.43 -25.20 -18.59
CA ALA A 387 -14.31 -24.92 -17.45
C ALA A 387 -14.18 -23.46 -16.96
N MET A 388 -12.97 -22.91 -16.94
CA MET A 388 -12.70 -21.52 -16.61
C MET A 388 -13.38 -20.58 -17.63
N HIS A 389 -13.23 -20.85 -18.93
CA HIS A 389 -13.84 -20.02 -19.98
C HIS A 389 -15.38 -20.03 -19.92
N LYS A 390 -15.99 -21.17 -19.58
CA LYS A 390 -17.45 -21.25 -19.33
C LYS A 390 -17.88 -20.48 -18.08
N LEU A 391 -17.04 -20.43 -17.04
CA LEU A 391 -17.31 -19.60 -15.86
C LEU A 391 -17.20 -18.10 -16.20
N GLU A 392 -16.22 -17.71 -17.02
CA GLU A 392 -16.09 -16.34 -17.54
C GLU A 392 -17.32 -15.94 -18.38
N GLU A 393 -17.75 -16.81 -19.30
CA GLU A 393 -18.97 -16.65 -20.12
C GLU A 393 -20.23 -16.46 -19.24
N THR A 394 -20.51 -17.38 -18.31
CA THR A 394 -21.65 -17.24 -17.38
C THR A 394 -21.56 -16.05 -16.44
N LEU A 395 -20.36 -15.51 -16.20
CA LEU A 395 -20.17 -14.33 -15.35
C LEU A 395 -20.43 -13.02 -16.11
N GLU A 396 -20.15 -12.97 -17.41
CA GLU A 396 -20.64 -11.87 -18.27
C GLU A 396 -22.16 -11.97 -18.52
N ASP A 397 -22.72 -13.18 -18.69
CA ASP A 397 -24.18 -13.36 -18.76
C ASP A 397 -24.87 -12.86 -17.49
N VAL A 398 -24.39 -13.24 -16.30
CA VAL A 398 -24.96 -12.79 -15.02
C VAL A 398 -24.77 -11.28 -14.80
N LYS A 399 -23.68 -10.68 -15.30
CA LYS A 399 -23.53 -9.20 -15.34
C LYS A 399 -24.56 -8.56 -16.26
N TYR A 400 -24.79 -9.14 -17.44
CA TYR A 400 -25.74 -8.66 -18.43
C TYR A 400 -27.19 -8.77 -17.93
N GLU A 401 -27.55 -9.87 -17.26
CA GLU A 401 -28.82 -10.00 -16.53
C GLU A 401 -28.95 -8.96 -15.42
N ASN A 402 -27.90 -8.68 -14.64
CA ASN A 402 -27.92 -7.63 -13.61
C ASN A 402 -28.08 -6.21 -14.22
N GLU A 403 -27.45 -5.94 -15.36
CA GLU A 403 -27.65 -4.71 -16.15
C GLU A 403 -29.10 -4.59 -16.65
N ILE A 404 -29.68 -5.68 -17.14
CA ILE A 404 -31.09 -5.74 -17.57
C ILE A 404 -32.03 -5.54 -16.38
N LEU A 405 -31.78 -6.20 -15.24
CA LEU A 405 -32.62 -6.09 -14.04
C LEU A 405 -32.60 -4.67 -13.45
N LYS A 406 -31.44 -4.00 -13.42
CA LYS A 406 -31.35 -2.58 -13.05
C LYS A 406 -32.17 -1.69 -14.00
N LYS A 407 -32.13 -1.97 -15.31
CA LYS A 407 -32.91 -1.23 -16.31
C LYS A 407 -34.41 -1.53 -16.21
N SER A 408 -34.83 -2.76 -15.96
CA SER A 408 -36.25 -3.11 -15.81
C SER A 408 -36.88 -2.54 -14.53
N VAL A 409 -36.13 -2.49 -13.42
CA VAL A 409 -36.54 -1.78 -12.18
C VAL A 409 -36.72 -0.28 -12.43
N SER A 410 -36.05 0.27 -13.44
CA SER A 410 -36.20 1.67 -13.86
C SER A 410 -37.37 1.88 -14.84
N SER A 411 -38.08 0.83 -15.26
CA SER A 411 -39.03 0.88 -16.37
C SER A 411 -40.30 0.01 -16.22
N THR A 412 -41.02 0.11 -15.09
CA THR A 412 -42.46 -0.27 -15.07
C THR A 412 -43.26 0.57 -14.05
N PRO A 413 -44.41 1.18 -14.44
CA PRO A 413 -45.22 1.97 -13.52
C PRO A 413 -46.34 1.16 -12.85
N VAL A 414 -46.45 1.24 -11.52
CA VAL A 414 -47.64 0.79 -10.78
C VAL A 414 -48.47 2.02 -10.39
N LYS A 415 -49.77 2.00 -10.72
CA LYS A 415 -50.73 3.09 -10.45
C LYS A 415 -51.74 2.68 -9.36
N THR A 416 -52.45 3.69 -8.85
CA THR A 416 -53.55 3.64 -7.85
C THR A 416 -53.08 3.46 -6.40
N ALA A 417 -53.74 4.05 -5.39
CA ALA A 417 -54.95 4.89 -5.43
C ALA A 417 -54.69 6.40 -5.68
N SER A 418 -55.76 7.18 -5.91
CA SER A 418 -55.70 8.61 -6.28
C SER A 418 -56.35 9.52 -5.23
N GLY A 419 -55.73 10.67 -4.96
CA GLY A 419 -56.15 11.68 -3.97
C GLY A 419 -56.58 13.04 -4.53
N ARG A 420 -56.74 13.19 -5.86
CA ARG A 420 -57.37 14.31 -6.60
C ARG A 420 -56.79 15.75 -6.46
N PHE A 421 -56.40 16.30 -7.62
CA PHE A 421 -56.46 17.73 -8.03
C PHE A 421 -55.45 18.72 -7.38
N LEU A 422 -54.93 19.75 -8.06
CA LEU A 422 -55.06 20.21 -9.47
C LEU A 422 -53.81 21.04 -9.91
N SER A 423 -53.57 21.11 -11.22
CA SER A 423 -52.83 22.14 -11.99
C SER A 423 -51.34 22.47 -11.74
N THR A 424 -50.57 22.30 -12.82
CA THR A 424 -49.29 22.93 -13.21
C THR A 424 -49.38 24.44 -13.55
N PRO A 425 -48.32 25.19 -13.94
CA PRO A 425 -46.84 24.99 -13.82
C PRO A 425 -46.06 26.28 -13.36
N VAL A 426 -44.72 26.28 -13.54
CA VAL A 426 -43.80 27.43 -13.84
C VAL A 426 -42.93 28.02 -12.70
N LYS A 427 -41.59 27.93 -12.92
CA LYS A 427 -40.45 28.75 -12.45
C LYS A 427 -40.46 29.40 -11.04
N GLY A 428 -39.56 28.89 -10.18
CA GLY A 428 -38.33 29.60 -9.82
C GLY A 428 -38.32 30.60 -8.64
N ALA A 429 -37.09 30.90 -8.21
CA ALA A 429 -36.66 31.90 -7.23
C ALA A 429 -36.81 31.62 -5.71
N GLU A 430 -35.83 32.19 -5.00
CA GLU A 430 -35.82 32.70 -3.62
C GLU A 430 -35.91 31.77 -2.39
N PHE A 431 -34.78 31.78 -1.66
CA PHE A 431 -34.71 31.57 -0.21
C PHE A 431 -35.73 32.45 0.51
N THR A 432 -36.48 31.89 1.47
CA THR A 432 -37.26 32.66 2.45
C THR A 432 -37.00 32.18 3.87
N THR A 433 -36.76 33.15 4.76
CA THR A 433 -36.62 32.92 6.22
C THR A 433 -37.98 32.69 6.88
N PRO A 434 -38.11 31.77 7.86
CA PRO A 434 -39.33 31.64 8.66
C PRO A 434 -39.50 32.85 9.58
N ALA A 435 -40.59 33.61 9.40
CA ALA A 435 -40.94 34.73 10.25
C ALA A 435 -41.99 34.35 11.29
N LYS A 436 -41.64 34.54 12.57
CA LYS A 436 -42.48 35.04 13.68
C LYS A 436 -44.01 34.91 13.53
N ILE A 437 -44.61 33.95 14.25
CA ILE A 437 -46.05 33.96 14.57
C ILE A 437 -46.25 34.28 16.06
N GLN A 438 -47.40 34.89 16.34
CA GLN A 438 -47.70 35.78 17.45
C GLN A 438 -48.23 35.07 18.71
N GLU A 439 -48.15 35.77 19.85
CA GLU A 439 -48.66 35.31 21.15
C GLU A 439 -50.20 35.21 21.19
N SER A 440 -50.71 34.25 21.97
CA SER A 440 -51.94 34.45 22.75
C SER A 440 -51.74 33.81 24.12
N GLY A 441 -52.18 34.48 25.18
CA GLY A 441 -51.81 34.15 26.55
C GLY A 441 -52.97 33.67 27.42
N SER A 442 -52.65 32.89 28.45
CA SER A 442 -53.43 32.81 29.69
C SER A 442 -52.48 32.58 30.86
N ASP A 443 -52.71 33.26 31.98
CA ASP A 443 -51.75 33.39 33.07
C ASP A 443 -51.59 32.12 33.92
N THR A 444 -50.34 31.78 34.28
CA THR A 444 -50.07 31.22 35.62
C THR A 444 -48.64 31.45 36.11
N LYS A 445 -48.45 32.53 36.89
CA LYS A 445 -47.41 32.73 37.92
C LYS A 445 -46.01 32.19 37.63
N SER A 446 -45.14 33.06 37.13
CA SER A 446 -43.70 32.82 37.02
C SER A 446 -43.04 32.47 38.37
N ARG A 447 -42.51 31.25 38.46
CA ARG A 447 -41.48 30.85 39.42
C ARG A 447 -40.23 30.51 38.60
N GLY A 448 -39.07 31.04 39.00
CA GLY A 448 -37.90 31.20 38.12
C GLY A 448 -37.54 29.97 37.29
N SER A 449 -37.47 30.15 35.98
CA SER A 449 -37.04 29.12 35.03
C SER A 449 -35.55 28.83 35.20
N HIS A 450 -35.24 27.62 35.67
CA HIS A 450 -33.92 27.02 35.52
C HIS A 450 -33.60 26.96 34.02
N ILE A 451 -32.39 27.36 33.60
CA ILE A 451 -31.88 26.94 32.29
C ILE A 451 -31.58 25.44 32.40
N ASP A 452 -31.93 24.68 31.37
CA ASP A 452 -31.65 23.25 31.29
C ASP A 452 -30.16 23.05 31.03
N PRO A 453 -29.37 22.42 31.94
CA PRO A 453 -27.92 22.33 31.82
C PRO A 453 -27.44 21.72 30.50
N GLN A 454 -28.24 20.84 29.89
CA GLN A 454 -27.88 20.20 28.62
C GLN A 454 -27.72 21.21 27.46
N HIS A 455 -28.40 22.36 27.49
CA HIS A 455 -28.27 23.35 26.43
C HIS A 455 -26.94 24.11 26.51
N GLU A 456 -26.52 24.51 27.71
CA GLU A 456 -25.24 25.21 27.94
C GLU A 456 -24.05 24.31 27.57
N ASP A 457 -24.14 23.00 27.85
CA ASP A 457 -23.13 22.02 27.44
C ASP A 457 -23.10 21.81 25.92
N VAL A 458 -24.25 21.70 25.25
CA VAL A 458 -24.29 21.63 23.78
C VAL A 458 -23.72 22.90 23.15
N ASP A 459 -24.00 24.07 23.71
CA ASP A 459 -23.43 25.35 23.27
C ASP A 459 -21.91 25.39 23.46
N ALA A 460 -21.38 24.89 24.58
CA ALA A 460 -19.94 24.77 24.82
C ALA A 460 -19.26 23.83 23.80
N LEU A 461 -19.86 22.66 23.53
CA LEU A 461 -19.38 21.71 22.52
C LEU A 461 -19.34 22.34 21.12
N ILE A 462 -20.42 23.01 20.70
CA ILE A 462 -20.52 23.70 19.40
C ILE A 462 -19.45 24.79 19.28
N ASN A 463 -19.26 25.61 20.32
CA ASN A 463 -18.25 26.67 20.33
C ASN A 463 -16.81 26.15 20.26
N CYS A 464 -16.54 24.96 20.82
CA CYS A 464 -15.24 24.30 20.70
C CYS A 464 -15.02 23.74 19.29
N ILE A 465 -16.00 23.02 18.72
CA ILE A 465 -15.92 22.43 17.37
C ILE A 465 -15.77 23.48 16.26
N THR A 466 -16.34 24.67 16.46
CA THR A 466 -16.24 25.79 15.51
C THR A 466 -14.82 26.34 15.40
N LYS A 467 -13.94 26.06 16.37
CA LYS A 467 -12.50 26.30 16.27
C LYS A 467 -11.83 25.07 15.64
N ASN A 468 -10.74 25.26 14.91
CA ASN A 468 -9.91 24.13 14.47
C ASN A 468 -9.21 23.51 15.71
N VAL A 469 -9.72 22.37 16.17
CA VAL A 469 -9.21 21.64 17.35
C VAL A 469 -7.97 20.79 17.01
N GLY A 470 -7.70 20.59 15.72
CA GLY A 470 -6.55 19.82 15.24
C GLY A 470 -6.62 18.32 15.51
N PHE A 471 -5.43 17.71 15.65
CA PHE A 471 -5.22 16.26 15.61
C PHE A 471 -4.40 15.77 16.81
N SER A 472 -4.72 14.57 17.30
CA SER A 472 -3.99 13.89 18.38
C SER A 472 -3.60 12.49 17.91
N GLN A 473 -2.29 12.20 17.87
CA GLN A 473 -1.74 10.98 17.25
C GLN A 473 -2.22 10.73 15.81
N GLY A 474 -2.40 11.80 15.02
CA GLY A 474 -2.93 11.73 13.65
C GLY A 474 -4.43 11.45 13.55
N LYS A 475 -5.17 11.47 14.66
CA LYS A 475 -6.64 11.28 14.69
C LYS A 475 -7.34 12.61 14.98
N PRO A 476 -8.40 12.98 14.24
CA PRO A 476 -9.08 14.27 14.39
C PRO A 476 -9.80 14.39 15.74
N VAL A 477 -9.47 15.44 16.50
CA VAL A 477 -9.94 15.60 17.89
C VAL A 477 -11.42 16.00 17.95
N ALA A 478 -11.89 16.86 17.03
CA ALA A 478 -13.29 17.28 17.03
C ALA A 478 -14.24 16.10 16.71
N ALA A 479 -13.94 15.26 15.71
CA ALA A 479 -14.69 14.04 15.42
C ALA A 479 -14.80 13.08 16.62
N PHE A 480 -13.69 12.80 17.30
CA PHE A 480 -13.67 11.96 18.51
C PHE A 480 -14.49 12.59 19.65
N THR A 481 -14.36 13.90 19.84
CA THR A 481 -15.08 14.67 20.86
C THR A 481 -16.59 14.63 20.61
N ILE A 482 -17.03 14.92 19.37
CA ILE A 482 -18.43 14.79 18.93
C ILE A 482 -18.94 13.39 19.23
N TYR A 483 -18.21 12.35 18.81
CA TYR A 483 -18.62 10.97 18.99
C TYR A 483 -18.77 10.56 20.47
N LYS A 484 -17.82 10.91 21.34
CA LYS A 484 -17.95 10.68 22.79
C LYS A 484 -19.16 11.41 23.37
N CYS A 485 -19.43 12.66 22.97
CA CYS A 485 -20.59 13.43 23.47
C CYS A 485 -21.92 12.79 23.03
N LEU A 486 -22.03 12.38 21.77
CA LEU A 486 -23.23 11.69 21.24
C LEU A 486 -23.50 10.35 21.94
N LEU A 487 -22.45 9.61 22.32
CA LEU A 487 -22.59 8.41 23.16
C LEU A 487 -23.04 8.75 24.58
N HIS A 488 -22.39 9.72 25.24
CA HIS A 488 -22.66 10.10 26.63
C HIS A 488 -24.09 10.63 26.81
N TRP A 489 -24.55 11.49 25.91
CA TRP A 489 -25.93 12.01 25.88
C TRP A 489 -26.93 11.07 25.19
N LYS A 490 -26.53 9.82 24.86
CA LYS A 490 -27.38 8.79 24.22
C LYS A 490 -28.11 9.27 22.96
N SER A 491 -27.54 10.20 22.20
CA SER A 491 -28.23 10.87 21.09
C SER A 491 -28.60 9.93 19.94
N PHE A 492 -28.01 8.74 19.87
CA PHE A 492 -28.37 7.67 18.93
C PHE A 492 -29.64 6.89 19.31
N GLU A 493 -29.99 6.86 20.60
CA GLU A 493 -31.19 6.21 21.15
C GLU A 493 -32.40 7.17 21.19
N ALA A 494 -32.18 8.47 20.95
CA ALA A 494 -33.18 9.52 21.06
C ALA A 494 -34.14 9.59 19.86
N GLU A 495 -35.43 9.70 20.13
CA GLU A 495 -36.47 9.80 19.08
C GLU A 495 -36.51 11.19 18.41
N LYS A 496 -36.03 12.21 19.12
CA LYS A 496 -35.85 13.59 18.62
C LYS A 496 -34.62 14.19 19.29
N THR A 497 -33.78 14.88 18.51
CA THR A 497 -32.68 15.71 19.02
C THR A 497 -32.35 16.80 18.00
N ASN A 498 -32.05 18.01 18.47
CA ASN A 498 -31.59 19.12 17.63
C ASN A 498 -30.05 19.12 17.45
N LEU A 499 -29.33 18.23 18.14
CA LEU A 499 -27.88 18.20 18.13
C LEU A 499 -27.32 17.79 16.75
N PHE A 500 -27.97 16.84 16.06
CA PHE A 500 -27.60 16.47 14.69
C PHE A 500 -27.78 17.66 13.73
N ASP A 501 -28.91 18.36 13.78
CA ASP A 501 -29.14 19.55 12.94
C ASP A 501 -28.11 20.65 13.19
N ARG A 502 -27.74 20.89 14.46
CA ARG A 502 -26.70 21.86 14.82
C ARG A 502 -25.31 21.45 14.32
N LEU A 503 -24.94 20.18 14.41
CA LEU A 503 -23.68 19.66 13.87
C LEU A 503 -23.65 19.75 12.34
N VAL A 504 -24.75 19.40 11.66
CA VAL A 504 -24.95 19.56 10.20
C VAL A 504 -24.80 21.03 9.79
N GLN A 505 -25.40 21.97 10.52
CA GLN A 505 -25.24 23.40 10.26
C GLN A 505 -23.80 23.88 10.40
N ILE A 506 -23.04 23.39 11.39
CA ILE A 506 -21.62 23.76 11.56
C ILE A 506 -20.80 23.22 10.39
N ILE A 507 -20.88 21.91 10.11
CA ILE A 507 -20.18 21.25 9.00
C ILE A 507 -20.51 21.94 7.68
N GLY A 508 -21.80 22.12 7.38
CA GLY A 508 -22.27 22.82 6.19
C GLY A 508 -21.94 24.31 6.13
N SER A 509 -21.68 24.98 7.27
CA SER A 509 -21.19 26.37 7.29
C SER A 509 -19.70 26.47 7.01
N ALA A 510 -18.90 25.51 7.50
CA ALA A 510 -17.45 25.52 7.36
C ALA A 510 -16.98 25.09 5.96
N ILE A 511 -17.78 24.27 5.25
CA ILE A 511 -17.50 23.82 3.87
C ILE A 511 -17.80 24.93 2.83
N LYS A 512 -18.49 26.02 3.20
CA LYS A 512 -18.87 27.11 2.26
C LYS A 512 -17.69 27.84 1.60
N ASN A 513 -16.50 27.77 2.17
CA ASN A 513 -15.31 28.38 1.58
C ASN A 513 -14.63 27.37 0.65
N GLU A 514 -15.18 27.23 -0.56
CA GLU A 514 -14.80 26.18 -1.52
C GLU A 514 -13.33 26.26 -1.96
N ASP A 515 -12.68 27.43 -1.90
CA ASP A 515 -11.28 27.60 -2.30
C ASP A 515 -10.26 27.17 -1.21
N ASP A 516 -10.67 26.99 0.05
CA ASP A 516 -9.76 26.62 1.15
C ASP A 516 -9.62 25.10 1.30
N ASN A 517 -8.78 24.53 0.42
CA ASN A 517 -8.42 23.11 0.43
C ASN A 517 -7.89 22.61 1.79
N ALA A 518 -7.31 23.47 2.64
CA ALA A 518 -6.78 23.06 3.95
C ALA A 518 -7.89 22.90 4.99
N ASN A 519 -8.83 23.86 5.07
CA ASN A 519 -10.04 23.74 5.87
C ASN A 519 -10.92 22.58 5.37
N LEU A 520 -11.07 22.42 4.05
CA LEU A 520 -11.78 21.29 3.45
C LEU A 520 -11.13 19.94 3.83
N ALA A 521 -9.80 19.82 3.77
CA ALA A 521 -9.10 18.61 4.19
C ALA A 521 -9.25 18.31 5.71
N TYR A 522 -9.21 19.33 6.57
CA TYR A 522 -9.53 19.18 8.00
C TYR A 522 -10.94 18.65 8.21
N TRP A 523 -11.95 19.23 7.53
CA TRP A 523 -13.32 18.76 7.64
C TRP A 523 -13.53 17.39 7.02
N LEU A 524 -12.83 17.03 5.93
CA LEU A 524 -12.86 15.70 5.33
C LEU A 524 -12.36 14.62 6.30
N SER A 525 -11.24 14.85 6.97
CA SER A 525 -10.73 13.92 7.99
C SER A 525 -11.70 13.78 9.17
N ASN A 526 -12.29 14.90 9.63
CA ASN A 526 -13.29 14.88 10.70
C ASN A 526 -14.58 14.15 10.32
N THR A 527 -15.20 14.47 9.17
CA THR A 527 -16.48 13.87 8.75
C THR A 527 -16.34 12.40 8.40
N SER A 528 -15.26 12.00 7.70
CA SER A 528 -14.99 10.59 7.39
C SER A 528 -14.69 9.76 8.64
N THR A 529 -13.93 10.29 9.60
CA THR A 529 -13.66 9.61 10.88
C THR A 529 -14.95 9.49 11.72
N LEU A 530 -15.79 10.53 11.79
CA LEU A 530 -17.06 10.47 12.50
C LEU A 530 -18.03 9.48 11.84
N LEU A 531 -18.14 9.48 10.51
CA LEU A 531 -18.93 8.51 9.74
C LEU A 531 -18.49 7.06 10.01
N PHE A 532 -17.19 6.81 10.07
CA PHE A 532 -16.62 5.51 10.41
C PHE A 532 -16.90 5.07 11.85
N MET A 533 -16.77 5.98 12.83
CA MET A 533 -17.14 5.70 14.24
C MET A 533 -18.63 5.36 14.39
N LEU A 534 -19.50 6.08 13.68
CA LEU A 534 -20.94 5.78 13.61
C LEU A 534 -21.20 4.43 12.95
N GLN A 535 -20.52 4.10 11.84
CA GLN A 535 -20.71 2.83 11.16
C GLN A 535 -20.30 1.62 12.02
N GLN A 536 -19.33 1.75 12.94
CA GLN A 536 -19.02 0.67 13.88
C GLN A 536 -19.99 0.54 15.06
N SER A 537 -20.68 1.60 15.47
CA SER A 537 -21.62 1.57 16.61
C SER A 537 -23.08 1.32 16.21
N LEU A 538 -23.55 1.82 15.07
CA LEU A 538 -24.94 1.61 14.65
C LEU A 538 -25.07 0.25 13.94
N LYS A 539 -25.83 -0.70 14.53
CA LYS A 539 -26.06 -2.02 13.92
C LYS A 539 -26.75 -1.88 12.55
N SER A 540 -26.31 -2.65 11.56
CA SER A 540 -26.99 -2.72 10.27
C SER A 540 -28.30 -3.52 10.39
N GLY A 541 -29.42 -2.81 10.56
CA GLY A 541 -30.77 -3.37 10.53
C GLY A 541 -31.23 -3.66 9.09
N GLY A 542 -30.63 -4.68 8.46
CA GLY A 542 -31.02 -5.16 7.13
C GLY A 542 -31.86 -6.44 7.19
N THR A 543 -32.98 -6.47 6.46
CA THR A 543 -33.96 -7.56 6.49
C THR A 543 -33.59 -8.75 5.58
N GLY A 544 -34.02 -9.95 5.96
CA GLY A 544 -34.46 -10.95 4.97
C GLY A 544 -33.43 -11.91 4.35
N ALA A 545 -32.36 -12.31 5.04
CA ALA A 545 -31.49 -13.40 4.59
C ALA A 545 -31.36 -14.53 5.65
N THR A 546 -31.71 -15.75 5.27
CA THR A 546 -31.68 -16.93 6.16
C THR A 546 -30.24 -17.26 6.59
N PRO A 547 -29.93 -17.38 7.89
CA PRO A 547 -28.56 -17.55 8.36
C PRO A 547 -28.02 -18.96 8.09
N LEU A 548 -27.33 -19.13 6.95
CA LEU A 548 -26.61 -20.37 6.66
C LEU A 548 -25.47 -20.55 7.66
N ARG A 549 -25.54 -21.63 8.47
CA ARG A 549 -24.63 -21.92 9.58
C ARG A 549 -23.15 -21.81 9.19
N LYS A 550 -22.44 -20.89 9.84
CA LYS A 550 -21.00 -21.04 10.14
C LYS A 550 -20.85 -21.27 11.65
N SER A 551 -20.33 -22.42 12.03
CA SER A 551 -20.34 -22.90 13.43
C SER A 551 -19.39 -22.09 14.32
N PRO A 552 -19.74 -21.76 15.57
CA PRO A 552 -18.85 -21.04 16.48
C PRO A 552 -17.71 -21.94 16.96
N SER A 553 -16.46 -21.49 16.80
CA SER A 553 -15.30 -22.19 17.36
C SER A 553 -15.22 -21.99 18.89
N LEU A 554 -15.22 -23.09 19.63
CA LEU A 554 -15.36 -23.15 21.10
C LEU A 554 -14.21 -22.50 21.92
N VAL A 555 -13.20 -21.93 21.26
CA VAL A 555 -11.97 -21.41 21.89
C VAL A 555 -12.19 -20.04 22.58
N ARG A 556 -13.27 -19.31 22.28
CA ARG A 556 -13.45 -17.91 22.71
C ARG A 556 -14.08 -17.72 24.11
N TRP A 557 -14.64 -18.76 24.75
CA TRP A 557 -15.32 -18.61 26.05
C TRP A 557 -14.34 -18.61 27.24
N MET A 558 -13.30 -19.46 27.21
CA MET A 558 -12.46 -19.78 28.38
C MET A 558 -11.31 -18.78 28.69
N THR A 559 -11.46 -17.51 28.33
CA THR A 559 -10.53 -16.43 28.75
C THR A 559 -11.22 -15.27 29.47
N LYS A 560 -12.50 -15.42 29.84
CA LYS A 560 -13.25 -14.39 30.58
C LYS A 560 -13.06 -14.45 32.10
N GLY A 561 -11.80 -14.53 32.53
CA GLY A 561 -11.36 -14.36 33.92
C GLY A 561 -10.37 -13.20 34.02
N PHE A 562 -10.59 -12.29 34.99
CA PHE A 562 -9.77 -11.10 35.27
C PHE A 562 -9.51 -10.13 34.09
N ARG A 563 -10.42 -9.17 33.91
CA ARG A 563 -10.08 -7.83 33.40
C ARG A 563 -10.83 -6.74 34.19
N SER A 564 -10.11 -5.67 34.53
CA SER A 564 -10.64 -4.47 35.17
C SER A 564 -11.59 -3.69 34.23
N PRO A 565 -12.51 -2.86 34.74
CA PRO A 565 -13.57 -2.20 33.94
C PRO A 565 -13.10 -1.00 33.09
N ALA A 566 -11.83 -0.96 32.68
CA ALA A 566 -11.19 0.17 31.99
C ALA A 566 -10.92 -0.13 30.50
N ALA A 567 -11.90 -0.71 29.80
CA ALA A 567 -11.77 -1.09 28.39
C ALA A 567 -13.12 -0.99 27.65
N GLU A 568 -13.60 0.23 27.46
CA GLU A 568 -14.79 0.52 26.66
C GLU A 568 -14.51 0.40 25.17
N ALA A 569 -14.48 -0.83 24.67
CA ALA A 569 -14.60 -1.10 23.25
C ALA A 569 -15.94 -0.54 22.72
N ILE A 570 -15.93 -0.05 21.48
CA ILE A 570 -17.09 0.54 20.79
C ILE A 570 -18.33 -0.34 20.99
N ARG A 571 -19.32 0.17 21.74
CA ARG A 571 -20.55 -0.55 22.05
C ARG A 571 -21.51 -0.46 20.87
N PRO A 572 -22.14 -1.57 20.41
CA PRO A 572 -23.17 -1.50 19.39
C PRO A 572 -24.48 -0.97 19.99
N VAL A 573 -25.02 0.11 19.42
CA VAL A 573 -26.23 0.81 19.84
C VAL A 573 -27.36 0.55 18.84
N ASP A 574 -28.59 0.46 19.34
CA ASP A 574 -29.80 0.34 18.52
C ASP A 574 -30.28 1.74 18.12
N ALA A 575 -30.00 2.10 16.86
CA ALA A 575 -30.17 3.45 16.33
C ALA A 575 -31.64 3.81 16.05
N LYS A 576 -32.05 5.03 16.43
CA LYS A 576 -33.28 5.68 15.95
C LYS A 576 -33.03 6.41 14.61
N ASP A 577 -34.11 6.68 13.88
CA ASP A 577 -34.08 7.29 12.54
C ASP A 577 -33.27 8.60 12.43
N PRO A 578 -33.27 9.53 13.42
CA PRO A 578 -32.44 10.74 13.35
C PRO A 578 -30.93 10.44 13.23
N ALA A 579 -30.45 9.37 13.87
CA ALA A 579 -29.05 8.97 13.79
C ALA A 579 -28.70 8.30 12.44
N LEU A 580 -29.68 7.63 11.82
CA LEU A 580 -29.53 7.06 10.47
C LEU A 580 -29.49 8.17 9.41
N HIS A 581 -30.35 9.19 9.52
CA HIS A 581 -30.29 10.37 8.67
C HIS A 581 -29.00 11.18 8.86
N PHE A 582 -28.53 11.38 10.09
CA PHE A 582 -27.24 12.03 10.36
C PHE A 582 -26.06 11.26 9.72
N LYS A 583 -26.08 9.91 9.77
CA LYS A 583 -25.09 9.08 9.06
C LYS A 583 -25.14 9.29 7.53
N GLN A 584 -26.34 9.37 6.94
CA GLN A 584 -26.50 9.64 5.50
C GLN A 584 -25.99 11.04 5.11
N GLN A 585 -26.31 12.06 5.92
CA GLN A 585 -25.83 13.42 5.73
C GLN A 585 -24.30 13.51 5.81
N LEU A 586 -23.66 12.81 6.76
CA LEU A 586 -22.21 12.74 6.84
C LEU A 586 -21.56 12.05 5.63
N ALA A 587 -22.17 11.01 5.06
CA ALA A 587 -21.70 10.42 3.82
C ALA A 587 -21.78 11.40 2.65
N ALA A 588 -22.91 12.10 2.50
CA ALA A 588 -23.07 13.15 1.49
C ALA A 588 -22.09 14.32 1.69
N TYR A 589 -21.75 14.68 2.93
CA TYR A 589 -20.68 15.66 3.18
C TYR A 589 -19.30 15.15 2.78
N VAL A 590 -18.97 13.89 3.03
CA VAL A 590 -17.70 13.29 2.57
C VAL A 590 -17.60 13.32 1.04
N GLU A 591 -18.65 12.91 0.32
CA GLU A 591 -18.70 13.00 -1.15
C GLU A 591 -18.60 14.45 -1.64
N ASN A 592 -19.32 15.39 -1.02
CA ASN A 592 -19.30 16.80 -1.42
C ASN A 592 -17.93 17.47 -1.21
N ILE A 593 -17.27 17.23 -0.06
CA ILE A 593 -15.93 17.78 0.21
C ILE A 593 -14.90 17.19 -0.77
N ILE A 594 -14.97 15.89 -1.06
CA ILE A 594 -14.13 15.25 -2.07
C ILE A 594 -14.38 15.86 -3.46
N GLY A 595 -15.63 16.12 -3.81
CA GLY A 595 -16.03 16.81 -5.05
C GLY A 595 -15.42 18.20 -5.17
N ILE A 596 -15.50 19.04 -4.13
CA ILE A 596 -14.94 20.40 -4.15
C ILE A 596 -13.42 20.38 -4.27
N ILE A 597 -12.72 19.53 -3.50
CA ILE A 597 -11.26 19.38 -3.60
C ILE A 597 -10.86 18.85 -4.99
N TRP A 598 -11.65 17.92 -5.55
CA TRP A 598 -11.47 17.44 -6.91
C TRP A 598 -11.65 18.54 -7.95
N ASP A 599 -12.71 19.33 -7.88
CA ASP A 599 -12.97 20.42 -8.83
C ASP A 599 -11.89 21.50 -8.75
N ASN A 600 -11.33 21.78 -7.58
CA ASN A 600 -10.18 22.66 -7.42
C ASN A 600 -8.93 22.11 -8.12
N LEU A 601 -8.60 20.83 -7.89
CA LEU A 601 -7.50 20.17 -8.59
C LEU A 601 -7.75 20.10 -10.11
N LYS A 602 -9.00 19.88 -10.55
CA LYS A 602 -9.40 19.90 -11.97
C LYS A 602 -9.20 21.27 -12.61
N LYS A 603 -9.53 22.38 -11.92
CA LYS A 603 -9.27 23.76 -12.39
C LYS A 603 -7.76 24.00 -12.62
N GLU A 604 -6.91 23.61 -11.67
CA GLU A 604 -5.45 23.75 -11.79
C GLU A 604 -4.88 22.85 -12.90
N LEU A 605 -5.20 21.56 -12.89
CA LEU A 605 -4.74 20.60 -13.88
C LEU A 605 -5.12 21.02 -15.31
N ASN A 606 -6.35 21.50 -15.54
CA ASN A 606 -6.79 21.98 -16.85
C ASN A 606 -5.94 23.15 -17.38
N THR A 607 -5.45 24.01 -16.48
CA THR A 607 -4.62 25.18 -16.82
C THR A 607 -3.25 24.76 -17.34
N PHE A 608 -2.69 23.65 -16.85
CA PHE A 608 -1.42 23.10 -17.36
C PHE A 608 -1.61 22.07 -18.49
N LEU A 609 -2.66 21.25 -18.46
CA LEU A 609 -2.93 20.21 -19.46
C LEU A 609 -3.18 20.81 -20.84
N THR A 610 -3.96 21.88 -20.92
CA THR A 610 -4.18 22.64 -22.17
C THR A 610 -2.89 23.14 -22.82
N LEU A 611 -1.82 23.33 -22.03
CA LEU A 611 -0.51 23.79 -22.47
C LEU A 611 0.50 22.65 -22.67
N CYS A 612 0.33 21.49 -22.01
CA CYS A 612 1.25 20.34 -22.11
C CYS A 612 0.86 19.28 -23.16
N ILE A 613 -0.28 19.46 -23.84
CA ILE A 613 -0.75 18.61 -24.95
C ILE A 613 0.18 18.65 -26.17
N GLN A 614 0.88 19.77 -26.39
CA GLN A 614 1.75 19.98 -27.56
C GLN A 614 3.17 20.43 -27.15
N ALA A 615 4.19 19.81 -27.75
CA ALA A 615 5.59 20.18 -27.59
C ALA A 615 5.85 21.66 -27.96
N PRO A 616 6.49 22.47 -27.09
CA PRO A 616 6.79 23.88 -27.37
C PRO A 616 7.66 24.09 -28.63
N LYS A 617 7.02 24.55 -29.71
CA LYS A 617 7.67 24.88 -30.98
C LYS A 617 8.28 26.28 -30.95
N ALA A 618 9.59 26.38 -31.14
CA ALA A 618 10.27 27.64 -31.40
C ALA A 618 11.24 27.50 -32.59
N PHE A 619 11.44 28.60 -33.32
CA PHE A 619 12.26 28.61 -34.53
C PHE A 619 13.51 29.46 -34.33
N LYS A 620 14.67 28.99 -34.82
CA LYS A 620 15.92 29.75 -34.82
C LYS A 620 16.53 29.70 -36.22
N GLY A 621 16.00 30.56 -37.10
CA GLY A 621 16.10 30.38 -38.55
C GLY A 621 15.22 29.22 -39.01
N ASN A 622 15.58 28.57 -40.13
CA ASN A 622 14.81 27.46 -40.71
C ASN A 622 14.88 26.16 -39.88
N ALA A 623 15.58 26.14 -38.75
CA ALA A 623 15.60 25.02 -37.82
C ALA A 623 14.57 25.21 -36.71
N LEU A 624 13.69 24.22 -36.53
CA LEU A 624 12.88 24.10 -35.31
C LEU A 624 13.78 23.68 -34.15
N ILE A 625 13.79 24.45 -33.08
CA ILE A 625 14.47 24.11 -31.83
C ILE A 625 13.40 24.01 -30.74
N CYS A 626 13.20 22.82 -30.18
CA CYS A 626 12.39 22.65 -28.98
C CYS A 626 13.09 23.34 -27.81
N ILE A 627 12.55 24.46 -27.32
CA ILE A 627 13.15 25.22 -26.22
C ILE A 627 12.61 24.68 -24.88
N THR A 628 13.53 24.38 -23.97
CA THR A 628 13.28 23.71 -22.67
C THR A 628 12.74 24.63 -21.56
N THR A 629 12.13 25.77 -21.89
CA THR A 629 11.78 26.84 -20.94
C THR A 629 10.28 26.98 -20.63
N ALA A 630 9.49 25.92 -20.86
CA ALA A 630 8.08 25.85 -20.46
C ALA A 630 7.76 24.46 -19.90
N ASN A 631 8.10 24.25 -18.62
CA ASN A 631 7.86 22.98 -17.92
C ASN A 631 6.40 22.87 -17.45
N TYR A 632 5.41 22.89 -18.35
CA TYR A 632 3.99 22.73 -17.97
C TYR A 632 3.71 21.43 -17.19
N TRP A 633 4.40 20.34 -17.57
CA TRP A 633 4.42 19.09 -16.82
C TRP A 633 4.92 19.21 -15.38
N GLN A 634 5.76 20.19 -15.06
CA GLN A 634 6.20 20.45 -13.69
C GLN A 634 5.09 21.12 -12.87
N GLY A 635 4.32 22.03 -13.47
CA GLY A 635 3.13 22.61 -12.83
C GLY A 635 2.07 21.56 -12.49
N ILE A 636 1.89 20.55 -13.37
CA ILE A 636 1.04 19.39 -13.06
C ILE A 636 1.53 18.64 -11.82
N ILE A 637 2.85 18.37 -11.71
CA ILE A 637 3.42 17.72 -10.52
C ILE A 637 3.25 18.61 -9.27
N GLU A 638 3.46 19.92 -9.39
CA GLU A 638 3.36 20.87 -8.28
C GLU A 638 1.92 21.00 -7.74
N SER A 639 0.89 21.01 -8.60
CA SER A 639 -0.52 20.93 -8.18
C SER A 639 -0.86 19.59 -7.49
N LEU A 640 -0.36 18.47 -8.04
CA LEU A 640 -0.55 17.16 -7.43
C LEU A 640 0.12 17.06 -6.04
N ASP A 641 1.35 17.57 -5.90
CA ASP A 641 2.08 17.62 -4.63
C ASP A 641 1.48 18.60 -3.61
N ALA A 642 0.94 19.74 -4.05
CA ALA A 642 0.25 20.69 -3.18
C ALA A 642 -0.97 20.04 -2.52
N VAL A 643 -1.86 19.43 -3.32
CA VAL A 643 -3.04 18.72 -2.81
C VAL A 643 -2.65 17.49 -1.98
N LEU A 644 -1.65 16.71 -2.41
CA LEU A 644 -1.16 15.54 -1.67
C LEU A 644 -0.61 15.93 -0.29
N SER A 645 0.10 17.06 -0.19
CA SER A 645 0.63 17.59 1.06
C SER A 645 -0.50 18.08 1.97
N THR A 646 -1.44 18.88 1.45
CA THR A 646 -2.60 19.39 2.21
C THR A 646 -3.45 18.26 2.78
N LEU A 647 -3.66 17.17 2.04
CA LEU A 647 -4.41 16.00 2.50
C LEU A 647 -3.62 15.16 3.53
N LYS A 648 -2.30 15.06 3.39
CA LYS A 648 -1.42 14.36 4.35
C LYS A 648 -1.30 15.10 5.68
N ASP A 649 -1.08 16.42 5.66
CA ASP A 649 -0.93 17.25 6.86
C ASP A 649 -2.23 17.33 7.70
N ASN A 650 -3.38 17.12 7.05
CA ASN A 650 -4.69 17.00 7.70
C ASN A 650 -5.13 15.55 7.97
N PHE A 651 -4.23 14.57 7.85
CA PHE A 651 -4.49 13.16 8.15
C PHE A 651 -5.79 12.63 7.51
N VAL A 652 -6.01 12.92 6.23
CA VAL A 652 -7.16 12.39 5.48
C VAL A 652 -6.96 10.88 5.21
N PRO A 653 -7.98 10.01 5.39
CA PRO A 653 -7.84 8.58 5.13
C PRO A 653 -7.35 8.28 3.70
N SER A 654 -6.33 7.42 3.60
CA SER A 654 -5.58 7.21 2.35
C SER A 654 -6.42 6.72 1.18
N VAL A 655 -7.47 5.92 1.39
CA VAL A 655 -8.40 5.50 0.34
C VAL A 655 -9.20 6.66 -0.28
N LEU A 656 -9.47 7.74 0.47
CA LEU A 656 -10.09 8.95 -0.09
C LEU A 656 -9.09 9.72 -0.97
N ILE A 657 -7.82 9.78 -0.52
CA ILE A 657 -6.72 10.39 -1.27
C ILE A 657 -6.47 9.63 -2.59
N GLN A 658 -6.46 8.29 -2.54
CA GLN A 658 -6.36 7.43 -3.73
C GLN A 658 -7.48 7.71 -4.74
N LYS A 659 -8.74 7.87 -4.30
CA LYS A 659 -9.85 8.17 -5.23
C LYS A 659 -9.68 9.51 -5.94
N ILE A 660 -9.21 10.56 -5.24
CA ILE A 660 -8.92 11.87 -5.84
C ILE A 660 -7.82 11.74 -6.92
N PHE A 661 -6.73 11.01 -6.65
CA PHE A 661 -5.64 10.86 -7.62
C PHE A 661 -5.94 9.91 -8.78
N SER A 662 -6.71 8.84 -8.56
CA SER A 662 -7.22 8.02 -9.67
C SER A 662 -8.10 8.86 -10.61
N GLN A 663 -8.92 9.76 -10.06
CA GLN A 663 -9.74 10.66 -10.86
C GLN A 663 -8.89 11.70 -11.63
N ALA A 664 -7.84 12.23 -11.00
CA ALA A 664 -6.85 13.10 -11.65
C ALA A 664 -6.14 12.42 -12.82
N PHE A 665 -5.65 11.20 -12.63
CA PHE A 665 -4.94 10.45 -13.67
C PHE A 665 -5.89 10.00 -14.80
N SER A 666 -7.15 9.73 -14.48
CA SER A 666 -8.21 9.49 -15.48
C SER A 666 -8.50 10.75 -16.32
N LEU A 667 -8.63 11.93 -15.71
CA LEU A 667 -8.77 13.21 -16.43
C LEU A 667 -7.58 13.46 -17.38
N ILE A 668 -6.35 13.28 -16.88
CA ILE A 668 -5.12 13.41 -17.67
C ILE A 668 -5.15 12.43 -18.86
N ASN A 669 -5.54 11.17 -18.64
CA ASN A 669 -5.69 10.17 -19.70
C ASN A 669 -6.69 10.59 -20.77
N VAL A 670 -7.90 11.00 -20.36
CA VAL A 670 -8.99 11.41 -21.25
C VAL A 670 -8.56 12.62 -22.11
N GLN A 671 -8.02 13.66 -21.49
CA GLN A 671 -7.63 14.88 -22.21
C GLN A 671 -6.47 14.65 -23.19
N LEU A 672 -5.41 13.95 -22.76
CA LEU A 672 -4.27 13.67 -23.64
C LEU A 672 -4.67 12.72 -24.77
N CYS A 673 -5.38 11.63 -24.48
CA CYS A 673 -5.80 10.67 -25.51
C CYS A 673 -6.75 11.31 -26.54
N ASN A 674 -7.78 12.05 -26.09
CA ASN A 674 -8.67 12.77 -27.00
C ASN A 674 -7.93 13.82 -27.84
N SER A 675 -6.93 14.49 -27.27
CA SER A 675 -6.12 15.49 -27.99
C SER A 675 -5.19 14.90 -29.05
N LEU A 676 -4.69 13.68 -28.87
CA LEU A 676 -3.92 12.93 -29.88
C LEU A 676 -4.83 12.41 -31.01
N VAL A 677 -6.05 12.00 -30.66
CA VAL A 677 -7.02 11.35 -31.56
C VAL A 677 -7.87 12.36 -32.36
N THR A 678 -7.81 13.65 -32.02
CA THR A 678 -8.56 14.73 -32.72
C THR A 678 -7.70 15.66 -33.57
N ARG A 679 -6.45 15.98 -33.16
CA ARG A 679 -5.64 17.04 -33.79
C ARG A 679 -4.40 16.49 -34.50
N PRO A 680 -4.20 16.75 -35.82
CA PRO A 680 -3.00 16.33 -36.55
C PRO A 680 -1.69 16.82 -35.90
N ASP A 681 -1.67 18.08 -35.43
CA ASP A 681 -0.47 18.73 -34.88
C ASP A 681 0.08 18.07 -33.61
N ASN A 682 -0.72 17.23 -32.96
CA ASN A 682 -0.39 16.48 -31.75
C ASN A 682 0.04 15.04 -32.08
N CYS A 683 -0.30 14.53 -33.27
CA CYS A 683 -0.05 13.16 -33.71
C CYS A 683 1.29 13.05 -34.46
N SER A 684 2.40 13.27 -33.76
CA SER A 684 3.76 13.27 -34.33
C SER A 684 4.77 12.55 -33.44
N PHE A 685 5.92 12.16 -34.00
CA PHE A 685 7.00 11.50 -33.24
C PHE A 685 7.49 12.37 -32.07
N ILE A 686 7.81 13.64 -32.35
CA ILE A 686 8.33 14.60 -31.36
C ILE A 686 7.31 14.91 -30.26
N ASN A 687 6.02 14.99 -30.59
CA ASN A 687 5.00 15.14 -29.55
C ASN A 687 4.86 13.86 -28.72
N GLY A 688 5.06 12.69 -29.34
CA GLY A 688 5.23 11.42 -28.65
C GLY A 688 6.37 11.43 -27.63
N GLU A 689 7.55 11.95 -27.99
CA GLU A 689 8.70 12.06 -27.08
C GLU A 689 8.45 13.05 -25.94
N TYR A 690 7.86 14.21 -26.25
CA TYR A 690 7.53 15.24 -25.26
C TYR A 690 6.50 14.74 -24.23
N VAL A 691 5.39 14.15 -24.69
CA VAL A 691 4.36 13.59 -23.79
C VAL A 691 4.90 12.37 -23.03
N LYS A 692 5.75 11.53 -23.64
CA LYS A 692 6.44 10.46 -22.93
C LYS A 692 7.28 10.98 -21.76
N SER A 693 8.08 12.04 -21.96
CA SER A 693 8.87 12.64 -20.87
C SER A 693 7.98 13.23 -19.76
N GLY A 694 6.78 13.70 -20.10
CA GLY A 694 5.73 14.05 -19.14
C GLY A 694 5.19 12.85 -18.34
N LEU A 695 4.87 11.74 -19.03
CA LEU A 695 4.42 10.50 -18.41
C LEU A 695 5.48 9.89 -17.49
N GLU A 696 6.77 9.96 -17.85
CA GLU A 696 7.89 9.53 -17.00
C GLU A 696 7.98 10.33 -15.68
N LYS A 697 7.59 11.62 -15.69
CA LYS A 697 7.48 12.42 -14.46
C LYS A 697 6.29 11.98 -13.60
N LEU A 698 5.15 11.63 -14.20
CA LEU A 698 3.98 11.11 -13.48
C LEU A 698 4.23 9.71 -12.89
N GLU A 699 4.94 8.84 -13.60
CA GLU A 699 5.36 7.51 -13.08
C GLU A 699 6.30 7.66 -11.88
N LYS A 700 7.25 8.60 -11.96
CA LYS A 700 8.14 8.97 -10.85
C LYS A 700 7.35 9.53 -9.66
N TRP A 701 6.38 10.42 -9.90
CA TRP A 701 5.54 10.98 -8.85
C TRP A 701 4.72 9.92 -8.12
N CYS A 702 4.07 8.99 -8.83
CA CYS A 702 3.38 7.85 -8.20
C CYS A 702 4.31 7.02 -7.32
N SER A 703 5.56 6.84 -7.75
CA SER A 703 6.59 6.11 -6.99
C SER A 703 7.03 6.86 -5.71
N GLU A 704 7.11 8.19 -5.76
CA GLU A 704 7.54 9.03 -4.63
C GLU A 704 6.41 9.35 -3.64
N ALA A 705 5.17 9.48 -4.13
CA ALA A 705 3.96 9.68 -3.32
C ALA A 705 3.65 8.50 -2.37
N LYS A 706 4.21 7.32 -2.69
CA LYS A 706 3.96 5.95 -2.17
C LYS A 706 2.65 5.33 -2.66
N GLU A 707 2.69 4.00 -2.84
CA GLU A 707 1.55 3.12 -3.15
C GLU A 707 0.34 3.36 -2.21
N GLU A 708 0.60 3.67 -0.94
CA GLU A 708 -0.41 4.06 0.07
C GLU A 708 -1.32 5.20 -0.39
N TYR A 709 -0.81 6.19 -1.15
CA TYR A 709 -1.55 7.38 -1.57
C TYR A 709 -1.82 7.43 -3.07
N ALA A 710 -0.91 6.91 -3.89
CA ALA A 710 -1.07 6.85 -5.34
C ALA A 710 -2.01 5.70 -5.79
N GLY A 711 -2.06 4.59 -5.04
CA GLY A 711 -2.85 3.41 -5.40
C GLY A 711 -2.60 2.96 -6.85
N SER A 712 -3.67 2.67 -7.58
CA SER A 712 -3.63 2.28 -9.00
C SER A 712 -3.69 3.46 -9.99
N SER A 713 -3.44 4.72 -9.56
CA SER A 713 -3.60 5.91 -10.43
C SER A 713 -2.80 5.81 -11.75
N TRP A 714 -1.63 5.17 -11.73
CA TRP A 714 -0.79 4.96 -12.92
C TRP A 714 -1.44 4.11 -14.03
N ASP A 715 -2.40 3.25 -13.67
CA ASP A 715 -3.10 2.37 -14.60
C ASP A 715 -4.28 3.06 -15.30
N GLU A 716 -4.70 4.26 -14.85
CA GLU A 716 -5.69 5.06 -15.57
C GLU A 716 -5.12 5.72 -16.84
N LEU A 717 -3.80 5.97 -16.88
CA LEU A 717 -3.08 6.48 -18.06
C LEU A 717 -2.91 5.46 -19.20
N LYS A 718 -3.56 4.29 -19.10
CA LYS A 718 -3.47 3.16 -20.05
C LYS A 718 -3.70 3.53 -21.52
N HIS A 719 -4.67 4.39 -21.84
CA HIS A 719 -4.98 4.76 -23.22
C HIS A 719 -3.90 5.68 -23.79
N THR A 720 -3.51 6.72 -23.05
CA THR A 720 -2.42 7.61 -23.46
C THR A 720 -1.09 6.86 -23.57
N ARG A 721 -0.77 5.98 -22.61
CA ARG A 721 0.46 5.17 -22.64
C ARG A 721 0.55 4.30 -23.90
N GLN A 722 -0.54 3.65 -24.32
CA GLN A 722 -0.57 2.88 -25.57
C GLN A 722 -0.48 3.78 -26.82
N ALA A 723 -1.23 4.88 -26.87
CA ALA A 723 -1.18 5.83 -28.00
C ALA A 723 0.24 6.40 -28.20
N ILE A 724 0.89 6.85 -27.14
CA ILE A 724 2.28 7.35 -27.16
C ILE A 724 3.27 6.24 -27.53
N GLY A 725 3.06 5.01 -27.01
CA GLY A 725 3.84 3.83 -27.39
C GLY A 725 3.83 3.57 -28.90
N PHE A 726 2.67 3.66 -29.54
CA PHE A 726 2.53 3.56 -31.00
C PHE A 726 3.23 4.73 -31.74
N LEU A 727 3.04 5.98 -31.29
CA LEU A 727 3.65 7.16 -31.94
C LEU A 727 5.17 7.09 -31.99
N LEU A 728 5.82 6.43 -31.02
CA LEU A 728 7.27 6.30 -30.90
C LEU A 728 7.88 5.14 -31.73
N ILE A 729 7.09 4.37 -32.47
CA ILE A 729 7.65 3.31 -33.33
C ILE A 729 8.18 3.91 -34.65
N HIS A 730 9.48 3.82 -34.92
CA HIS A 730 10.07 4.37 -36.15
C HIS A 730 9.64 3.67 -37.47
N LYS A 731 9.17 2.41 -37.41
CA LYS A 731 8.91 1.57 -38.59
C LYS A 731 7.44 1.17 -38.73
N LYS A 732 6.50 2.10 -38.49
CA LYS A 732 5.04 1.87 -38.52
C LYS A 732 4.56 1.19 -39.81
N TYR A 733 5.15 1.55 -40.95
CA TYR A 733 4.89 0.98 -42.27
C TYR A 733 5.13 -0.54 -42.42
N LYS A 734 5.66 -1.23 -41.40
CA LYS A 734 5.85 -2.69 -41.37
C LYS A 734 4.90 -3.43 -40.42
N ILE A 735 4.04 -2.73 -39.69
CA ILE A 735 3.18 -3.31 -38.65
C ILE A 735 1.83 -3.67 -39.27
N SER A 736 1.29 -4.86 -38.98
CA SER A 736 -0.05 -5.25 -39.43
C SER A 736 -1.16 -4.64 -38.55
N TYR A 737 -2.42 -4.70 -39.02
CA TYR A 737 -3.56 -4.33 -38.17
C TYR A 737 -3.61 -5.16 -36.89
N ASP A 738 -3.43 -6.48 -36.99
CA ASP A 738 -3.51 -7.40 -35.85
C ASP A 738 -2.45 -7.11 -34.78
N GLN A 739 -1.25 -6.68 -35.18
CA GLN A 739 -0.19 -6.27 -34.25
C GLN A 739 -0.53 -4.95 -33.55
N ILE A 740 -1.22 -4.01 -34.23
CA ILE A 740 -1.71 -2.78 -33.60
C ILE A 740 -2.84 -3.11 -32.62
N ALA A 741 -3.79 -3.95 -33.02
CA ALA A 741 -4.98 -4.27 -32.25
C ALA A 741 -4.72 -5.20 -31.05
N ASN A 742 -3.82 -6.18 -31.16
CA ASN A 742 -3.58 -7.19 -30.11
C ASN A 742 -2.30 -6.92 -29.29
N ASP A 743 -1.18 -6.62 -29.95
CA ASP A 743 0.14 -6.58 -29.29
C ASP A 743 0.49 -5.18 -28.74
N LEU A 744 0.16 -4.11 -29.49
CA LEU A 744 0.62 -2.75 -29.20
C LEU A 744 -0.42 -1.88 -28.46
N CYS A 745 -1.67 -1.93 -28.90
CA CYS A 745 -2.73 -1.01 -28.46
C CYS A 745 -4.08 -1.69 -28.13
N PRO A 746 -4.13 -2.81 -27.37
CA PRO A 746 -5.36 -3.59 -27.14
C PRO A 746 -6.44 -2.91 -26.27
N ILE A 747 -6.18 -1.72 -25.71
CA ILE A 747 -7.18 -0.96 -24.92
C ILE A 747 -7.82 0.15 -25.79
N LEU A 748 -7.16 0.55 -26.88
CA LEU A 748 -7.72 1.53 -27.83
C LEU A 748 -8.71 0.84 -28.78
N ARG A 749 -9.81 1.53 -29.10
CA ARG A 749 -10.82 1.04 -30.07
C ARG A 749 -10.29 1.16 -31.50
N ILE A 750 -10.82 0.35 -32.43
CA ILE A 750 -10.49 0.41 -33.88
C ILE A 750 -10.59 1.83 -34.47
N GLN A 751 -11.62 2.59 -34.07
CA GLN A 751 -11.80 4.00 -34.48
C GLN A 751 -10.63 4.89 -34.02
N GLN A 752 -10.07 4.62 -32.83
CA GLN A 752 -8.93 5.35 -32.27
C GLN A 752 -7.62 4.92 -32.94
N HIS A 753 -7.44 3.62 -33.24
CA HIS A 753 -6.31 3.15 -34.06
C HIS A 753 -6.32 3.82 -35.44
N PHE A 754 -7.48 3.86 -36.11
CA PHE A 754 -7.68 4.50 -37.41
C PHE A 754 -7.34 5.99 -37.37
N LYS A 755 -7.83 6.73 -36.37
CA LYS A 755 -7.50 8.15 -36.16
C LYS A 755 -6.00 8.36 -35.90
N LEU A 756 -5.37 7.59 -35.02
CA LEU A 756 -3.92 7.69 -34.79
C LEU A 756 -3.11 7.40 -36.06
N CYS A 757 -3.52 6.41 -36.87
CA CYS A 757 -2.84 6.07 -38.12
C CYS A 757 -3.01 7.13 -39.22
N THR A 758 -4.19 7.74 -39.33
CA THR A 758 -4.53 8.71 -40.40
C THR A 758 -4.16 10.16 -40.06
N LEU A 759 -4.13 10.53 -38.78
CA LEU A 759 -3.67 11.85 -38.33
C LEU A 759 -2.15 11.97 -38.24
N TYR A 760 -1.41 10.85 -38.28
CA TYR A 760 0.03 10.82 -38.05
C TYR A 760 0.83 11.64 -39.07
N LYS A 761 1.59 12.62 -38.59
CA LYS A 761 2.52 13.43 -39.39
C LYS A 761 3.82 13.66 -38.63
N ASP A 762 4.95 13.41 -39.29
CA ASP A 762 6.28 13.69 -38.77
C ASP A 762 7.11 14.40 -39.85
N GLU A 763 7.28 15.71 -39.67
CA GLU A 763 7.95 16.60 -40.62
C GLU A 763 9.47 16.64 -40.43
N ILE A 764 9.99 16.08 -39.32
CA ILE A 764 11.39 16.29 -38.89
C ILE A 764 12.23 15.01 -38.96
N TYR A 765 11.72 13.88 -38.47
CA TYR A 765 12.40 12.59 -38.65
C TYR A 765 11.89 11.82 -39.88
N ASN A 766 10.89 12.37 -40.59
CA ASN A 766 10.28 11.80 -41.81
C ASN A 766 9.87 10.33 -41.63
N THR A 767 9.44 9.96 -40.42
CA THR A 767 8.95 8.62 -40.12
C THR A 767 7.58 8.44 -40.75
N LYS A 768 7.42 7.35 -41.52
CA LYS A 768 6.17 7.04 -42.21
C LYS A 768 5.16 6.40 -41.25
N SER A 769 3.87 6.67 -41.48
CA SER A 769 2.76 5.96 -40.83
C SER A 769 2.69 4.49 -41.29
N VAL A 770 1.64 3.78 -40.90
CA VAL A 770 1.29 2.43 -41.38
C VAL A 770 1.06 2.38 -42.90
N SER A 771 1.00 1.19 -43.49
CA SER A 771 0.71 1.07 -44.93
C SER A 771 -0.75 1.40 -45.24
N GLN A 772 -1.03 1.76 -46.49
CA GLN A 772 -2.39 2.08 -46.93
C GLN A 772 -3.31 0.85 -46.83
N ASP A 773 -2.76 -0.36 -46.95
CA ASP A 773 -3.49 -1.63 -46.82
C ASP A 773 -4.05 -1.81 -45.40
N VAL A 774 -3.27 -1.42 -44.38
CA VAL A 774 -3.70 -1.44 -42.96
C VAL A 774 -4.82 -0.43 -42.71
N ILE A 775 -4.73 0.79 -43.27
CA ILE A 775 -5.79 1.79 -43.18
C ILE A 775 -7.07 1.31 -43.88
N SER A 776 -6.92 0.63 -45.01
CA SER A 776 -8.03 0.06 -45.78
C SER A 776 -8.68 -1.11 -45.04
N SER A 777 -7.88 -1.97 -44.40
CA SER A 777 -8.33 -3.05 -43.52
C SER A 777 -9.11 -2.52 -42.31
N MET A 778 -8.60 -1.49 -41.61
CA MET A 778 -9.33 -0.82 -40.53
C MET A 778 -10.69 -0.28 -41.01
N THR A 779 -10.70 0.35 -42.19
CA THR A 779 -11.93 0.92 -42.79
C THR A 779 -12.98 -0.17 -43.07
N GLY A 780 -12.56 -1.35 -43.52
CA GLY A 780 -13.46 -2.49 -43.79
C GLY A 780 -14.04 -3.19 -42.55
N VAL A 781 -13.49 -2.93 -41.36
CA VAL A 781 -13.95 -3.52 -40.08
C VAL A 781 -14.75 -2.51 -39.23
N MET A 782 -14.72 -1.22 -39.56
CA MET A 782 -15.48 -0.18 -38.86
C MET A 782 -16.95 -0.12 -39.32
N THR A 783 -17.86 -0.72 -38.54
CA THR A 783 -19.31 -0.68 -38.81
C THR A 783 -19.99 0.65 -38.47
N ASP A 784 -19.50 1.33 -37.42
CA ASP A 784 -20.07 2.58 -36.90
C ASP A 784 -19.00 3.67 -36.73
N SER A 785 -19.40 4.93 -36.93
CA SER A 785 -18.49 6.07 -37.15
C SER A 785 -18.52 7.17 -36.07
N SER A 786 -19.35 7.04 -35.04
CA SER A 786 -19.79 8.16 -34.19
C SER A 786 -19.01 8.40 -32.88
N ASP A 787 -18.74 7.38 -32.06
CA ASP A 787 -18.30 7.55 -30.65
C ASP A 787 -16.86 7.06 -30.38
N PHE A 788 -15.88 7.76 -30.98
CA PHE A 788 -14.45 7.43 -30.90
C PHE A 788 -13.69 8.11 -29.74
N LEU A 789 -14.31 9.07 -29.06
CA LEU A 789 -13.70 9.81 -27.95
C LEU A 789 -13.82 9.02 -26.64
N LEU A 790 -12.87 9.22 -25.74
CA LEU A 790 -13.06 8.83 -24.33
C LEU A 790 -13.98 9.86 -23.67
N LYS A 791 -14.97 9.39 -22.91
CA LYS A 791 -15.94 10.25 -22.21
C LYS A 791 -15.31 10.83 -20.96
N ASP A 792 -15.57 12.10 -20.67
CA ASP A 792 -15.14 12.72 -19.41
C ASP A 792 -16.09 12.34 -18.28
N ASP A 793 -16.03 11.07 -17.86
CA ASP A 793 -16.80 10.57 -16.73
C ASP A 793 -16.37 11.21 -15.39
N SER A 794 -15.30 12.01 -15.37
CA SER A 794 -14.90 12.86 -14.23
C SER A 794 -15.79 14.12 -14.04
N SER A 795 -16.89 14.19 -14.78
CA SER A 795 -18.03 15.08 -14.53
C SER A 795 -19.10 14.44 -13.64
N ASN A 796 -19.06 13.12 -13.42
CA ASN A 796 -19.82 12.48 -12.34
C ASN A 796 -19.12 12.76 -11.00
N SER A 797 -19.89 12.94 -9.94
CA SER A 797 -19.34 13.04 -8.58
C SER A 797 -18.57 11.77 -8.22
N ILE A 798 -17.47 11.90 -7.46
CA ILE A 798 -16.65 10.78 -7.00
C ILE A 798 -17.48 9.94 -6.02
N SER A 799 -18.21 8.95 -6.55
CA SER A 799 -19.13 8.14 -5.77
C SER A 799 -18.37 7.24 -4.79
N PHE A 800 -18.78 7.33 -3.53
CA PHE A 800 -18.06 6.75 -2.42
C PHE A 800 -18.88 5.66 -1.74
N LEU A 801 -18.52 4.40 -1.99
CA LEU A 801 -19.06 3.28 -1.24
C LEU A 801 -18.57 3.35 0.22
N ILE A 802 -19.53 3.53 1.13
CA ILE A 802 -19.31 3.71 2.57
C ILE A 802 -18.48 2.55 3.19
N ASP A 803 -18.56 1.36 2.61
CA ASP A 803 -17.82 0.18 3.06
C ASP A 803 -16.31 0.23 2.73
N ASP A 804 -15.89 1.05 1.75
CA ASP A 804 -14.47 1.24 1.40
C ASP A 804 -13.69 1.83 2.59
N LEU A 805 -14.22 2.89 3.24
CA LEU A 805 -13.62 3.48 4.46
C LEU A 805 -13.55 2.45 5.59
N SER A 806 -14.60 1.64 5.75
CA SER A 806 -14.66 0.62 6.80
C SER A 806 -13.64 -0.50 6.65
N SER A 807 -13.20 -0.79 5.42
CA SER A 807 -12.08 -1.71 5.16
C SER A 807 -10.69 -1.06 5.35
N SER A 808 -10.60 0.25 5.08
CA SER A 808 -9.36 1.04 5.10
C SER A 808 -8.92 1.44 6.52
N MET A 809 -9.84 1.93 7.35
CA MET A 809 -9.52 2.44 8.69
C MET A 809 -9.34 1.32 9.72
N GLN A 810 -8.29 0.51 9.55
CA GLN A 810 -8.05 -0.69 10.36
C GLN A 810 -7.67 -0.40 11.83
N ASP A 811 -7.19 0.81 12.14
CA ASP A 811 -6.75 1.19 13.49
C ASP A 811 -7.92 1.59 14.41
N LYS A 812 -8.43 0.60 15.13
CA LYS A 812 -9.59 0.70 16.02
C LYS A 812 -9.29 1.27 17.42
N ASP A 813 -8.02 1.56 17.77
CA ASP A 813 -7.70 2.08 19.09
C ASP A 813 -7.81 3.62 19.14
N PHE A 814 -8.99 4.11 19.51
CA PHE A 814 -9.23 5.53 19.80
C PHE A 814 -9.06 5.88 21.29
N ALA A 815 -8.70 4.93 22.16
CA ALA A 815 -8.60 5.17 23.61
C ALA A 815 -7.43 6.09 24.01
N GLN A 816 -6.51 6.35 23.08
CA GLN A 816 -5.33 7.20 23.29
C GLN A 816 -5.48 8.63 22.71
N VAL A 817 -6.65 8.96 22.12
CA VAL A 817 -6.93 10.29 21.58
C VAL A 817 -7.21 11.25 22.73
N LYS A 818 -6.39 12.29 22.86
CA LYS A 818 -6.68 13.37 23.82
C LYS A 818 -7.91 14.17 23.36
N PRO A 819 -8.88 14.46 24.24
CA PRO A 819 -9.98 15.36 23.93
C PRO A 819 -9.52 16.83 23.90
N ALA A 820 -10.41 17.72 23.47
CA ALA A 820 -10.16 19.15 23.40
C ALA A 820 -9.87 19.76 24.78
N GLU A 821 -8.69 20.38 24.96
CA GLU A 821 -8.27 20.94 26.25
C GLU A 821 -9.21 22.05 26.77
N GLU A 822 -9.85 22.82 25.87
CA GLU A 822 -10.85 23.84 26.24
C GLU A 822 -12.11 23.26 26.88
N LEU A 823 -12.57 22.07 26.47
CA LEU A 823 -13.77 21.45 27.05
C LEU A 823 -13.48 20.84 28.42
N LEU A 824 -12.24 20.40 28.68
CA LEU A 824 -11.83 19.88 29.99
C LEU A 824 -11.87 20.94 31.11
N GLU A 825 -12.01 22.23 30.78
CA GLU A 825 -12.25 23.29 31.77
C GLU A 825 -13.71 23.31 32.26
N ASN A 826 -14.68 22.75 31.52
CA ASN A 826 -16.07 22.57 31.96
C ASN A 826 -16.23 21.18 32.65
N PRO A 827 -16.69 21.12 33.92
CA PRO A 827 -16.88 19.86 34.64
C PRO A 827 -17.86 18.89 33.98
N ALA A 828 -18.78 19.35 33.13
CA ALA A 828 -19.69 18.47 32.39
C ALA A 828 -18.98 17.53 31.41
N PHE A 829 -17.78 17.90 30.93
CA PHE A 829 -17.03 17.16 29.91
C PHE A 829 -15.94 16.24 30.48
N ILE A 830 -15.93 15.97 31.79
CA ILE A 830 -14.94 15.09 32.44
C ILE A 830 -14.98 13.65 31.86
N PHE A 831 -16.11 13.20 31.31
CA PHE A 831 -16.24 11.91 30.61
C PHE A 831 -15.42 11.80 29.30
N LEU A 832 -14.86 12.91 28.82
CA LEU A 832 -13.97 12.92 27.66
C LEU A 832 -12.58 12.34 27.95
N LEU A 833 -12.17 12.24 29.21
CA LEU A 833 -10.94 11.56 29.65
C LEU A 833 -11.02 10.02 29.57
#